data_AF-A0A229GYR4-F1
#
_entry.id   AF-A0A229GYR4-F1
#
_cell.length_a   1.000
_cell.length_b   1.000
_cell.length_c   1.000
_cell.angle_alpha   90.00
_cell.angle_beta   90.00
_cell.angle_gamma   90.00
#
_symmetry.space_group_name_H-M   'P 1'
#
loop_
_entity.id
_entity.type
_entity.pdbx_description
1 polymer ?
#
loop_
_entity_poly.entity_id
_entity_poly.type
_entity_poly.pdbx_seq_one_letter_code
_entity_poly.pdbx_strand_id
1 'polypeptide(L)'
;MTSSSPTHPAPLERFQAVLSDISEGTEGSIDDLVDALTHLDATGDAADATAALRMLRERPGVVLRLDGQVRWWQLRGEWSNSRHPGATTPPAPPEYDRPVALAFACLHSDGRVRERAVRRIVDRPSPELMPFLVLRTGDWVRQVRDRARAGLTDLLSRDPARYVPAAAPTALLADRRRRGHFARRQLLAALLSAPGAVLLDGLLASPLREQRRFALEVAGATDRLPLRALVSLAEGDTDVRIRARAAEAAAREAVWTDRADLLRRLAAARHREVRATALTGLIRTGHPDEATAALDDPAGLVRAVARDAARRTGADPLAHYRAAVRAPQPPVGAVDGLAEIGSAADAPLFLPLLDHPQAPIRAHALHALRTFGAVPVDRVIPLLRDPSAKVIRQAVTALRPHTAKLPPGLAAALLTDSRAAVRRAGYRLLSEPDPVSRLRTLLPLAADPDPRLSARVAADITALARGVPSLDTTDEQRTDLLALTDAAGTALPHRTRQLLYEGLDPTSWTAELLRARHGPHSDTVNPLLELRATYTSQDPWATAELIRDVLRTVLEHAAAPAGEWPAEDEWPTLLPEWFVQRCAPEPPPPPERTDPATWLARWRGLTQRQRQAEAISAATADWRLADWLALFEPEGLADSRSWRFWDVGTTTTTSGWVRVGVDGHPYGGRGALLWLIEAAGGYDIDLP
;
A
#
# COMPACT_ATOMS: atom_id res chain seq x y z
N MET A 1 13.27 -34.93 -30.25
CA MET A 1 12.77 -34.35 -28.99
C MET A 1 12.05 -33.07 -29.33
N THR A 2 10.73 -33.07 -29.19
CA THR A 2 9.84 -31.95 -29.51
C THR A 2 10.05 -30.81 -28.51
N SER A 3 10.48 -29.66 -29.04
CA SER A 3 10.48 -28.37 -28.35
C SER A 3 9.06 -28.06 -27.87
N SER A 4 8.88 -27.97 -26.56
CA SER A 4 7.63 -27.53 -25.94
C SER A 4 7.68 -26.01 -25.82
N SER A 5 6.95 -25.31 -26.68
CA SER A 5 6.70 -23.88 -26.52
C SER A 5 5.99 -23.63 -25.18
N PRO A 6 6.32 -22.55 -24.45
CA PRO A 6 5.61 -22.20 -23.22
C PRO A 6 4.15 -21.93 -23.57
N THR A 7 3.25 -22.72 -22.99
CA THR A 7 1.81 -22.56 -23.16
C THR A 7 1.41 -21.31 -22.40
N HIS A 8 1.18 -20.21 -23.11
CA HIS A 8 0.63 -19.00 -22.50
C HIS A 8 -0.74 -19.35 -21.88
N PRO A 9 -1.03 -18.92 -20.64
CA PRO A 9 -2.31 -19.19 -20.00
C PRO A 9 -3.45 -18.60 -20.84
N ALA A 10 -4.61 -19.27 -20.84
CA ALA A 10 -5.76 -18.79 -21.59
C ALA A 10 -6.14 -17.36 -21.13
N PRO A 11 -6.70 -16.49 -22.01
CA PRO A 11 -7.03 -15.11 -21.67
C PRO A 11 -7.86 -14.95 -20.38
N LEU A 12 -8.82 -15.85 -20.13
CA LEU A 12 -9.59 -15.87 -18.89
C LEU A 12 -8.75 -16.26 -17.67
N GLU A 13 -7.84 -17.23 -17.78
CA GLU A 13 -6.93 -17.65 -16.68
C GLU A 13 -5.98 -16.51 -16.29
N ARG A 14 -5.44 -15.80 -17.28
CA ARG A 14 -4.61 -14.60 -17.03
C ARG A 14 -5.40 -13.53 -16.28
N PHE A 15 -6.64 -13.26 -16.69
CA PHE A 15 -7.53 -12.33 -15.99
C PHE A 15 -7.78 -12.79 -14.53
N GLN A 16 -7.99 -14.09 -14.31
CA GLN A 16 -8.23 -14.65 -12.97
C GLN A 16 -7.04 -14.50 -12.04
N ALA A 17 -5.82 -14.72 -12.53
CA ALA A 17 -4.58 -14.54 -11.77
C ALA A 17 -4.46 -13.08 -11.31
N VAL A 18 -4.52 -12.12 -12.26
CA VAL A 18 -4.43 -10.68 -11.97
C VAL A 18 -5.50 -10.23 -10.99
N LEU A 19 -6.76 -10.69 -11.17
CA LEU A 19 -7.85 -10.35 -10.26
C LEU A 19 -7.62 -10.88 -8.84
N SER A 20 -6.94 -12.01 -8.70
CA SER A 20 -6.59 -12.61 -7.40
C SER A 20 -5.49 -11.82 -6.72
N ASP A 21 -4.42 -11.46 -7.42
CA ASP A 21 -3.31 -10.64 -6.89
C ASP A 21 -3.80 -9.27 -6.40
N ILE A 22 -4.68 -8.62 -7.15
CA ILE A 22 -5.31 -7.34 -6.80
C ILE A 22 -6.21 -7.46 -5.56
N SER A 23 -6.81 -8.64 -5.35
CA SER A 23 -7.69 -8.92 -4.21
C SER A 23 -6.90 -9.24 -2.95
N GLU A 24 -5.75 -9.90 -3.08
CA GLU A 24 -4.86 -10.29 -1.99
C GLU A 24 -3.86 -9.19 -1.59
N GLY A 25 -3.68 -8.18 -2.45
CA GLY A 25 -2.78 -7.05 -2.20
C GLY A 25 -1.30 -7.43 -2.32
N THR A 26 -1.02 -8.47 -3.11
CA THR A 26 0.26 -9.17 -3.15
C THR A 26 1.19 -8.65 -4.24
N GLU A 27 0.69 -8.09 -5.36
CA GLU A 27 1.51 -7.42 -6.41
C GLU A 27 0.71 -6.78 -7.57
N GLY A 28 -0.54 -7.19 -7.82
CA GLY A 28 -1.28 -6.77 -9.03
C GLY A 28 -1.74 -5.31 -9.08
N SER A 29 -1.56 -4.66 -10.24
CA SER A 29 -2.03 -3.30 -10.53
C SER A 29 -3.40 -3.29 -11.22
N ILE A 30 -4.15 -2.18 -11.09
CA ILE A 30 -5.36 -1.96 -11.90
C ILE A 30 -5.03 -1.89 -13.40
N ASP A 31 -3.78 -1.52 -13.72
CA ASP A 31 -3.27 -1.45 -15.09
C ASP A 31 -3.24 -2.85 -15.73
N ASP A 32 -2.71 -3.85 -15.02
CA ASP A 32 -2.69 -5.25 -15.46
C ASP A 32 -4.10 -5.81 -15.68
N LEU A 33 -5.07 -5.37 -14.85
CA LEU A 33 -6.47 -5.78 -14.97
C LEU A 33 -7.11 -5.20 -16.23
N VAL A 34 -6.79 -3.95 -16.57
CA VAL A 34 -7.26 -3.31 -17.79
C VAL A 34 -6.70 -4.01 -19.01
N ASP A 35 -5.41 -4.38 -18.99
CA ASP A 35 -4.78 -5.17 -20.07
C ASP A 35 -5.44 -6.53 -20.24
N ALA A 36 -5.64 -7.25 -19.14
CA ALA A 36 -6.28 -8.57 -19.18
C ALA A 36 -7.70 -8.49 -19.74
N LEU A 37 -8.50 -7.49 -19.33
CA LEU A 37 -9.85 -7.27 -19.85
C LEU A 37 -9.86 -6.88 -21.34
N THR A 38 -8.94 -6.01 -21.76
CA THR A 38 -8.85 -5.55 -23.15
C THR A 38 -8.41 -6.69 -24.07
N HIS A 39 -7.42 -7.46 -23.64
CA HIS A 39 -6.97 -8.64 -24.37
C HIS A 39 -8.10 -9.68 -24.48
N LEU A 40 -8.84 -9.89 -23.40
CA LEU A 40 -9.98 -10.79 -23.38
C LEU A 40 -11.11 -10.32 -24.31
N ASP A 41 -11.46 -9.02 -24.34
CA ASP A 41 -12.45 -8.47 -25.29
C ASP A 41 -12.01 -8.63 -26.75
N ALA A 42 -10.70 -8.50 -27.03
CA ALA A 42 -10.13 -8.65 -28.37
C ALA A 42 -10.25 -10.08 -28.93
N THR A 43 -10.39 -11.10 -28.07
CA THR A 43 -10.62 -12.49 -28.51
C THR A 43 -11.99 -12.68 -29.17
N GLY A 44 -12.96 -11.80 -28.87
CA GLY A 44 -14.34 -11.92 -29.34
C GLY A 44 -15.18 -13.00 -28.63
N ASP A 45 -14.66 -13.69 -27.62
CA ASP A 45 -15.41 -14.69 -26.86
C ASP A 45 -16.35 -14.01 -25.84
N ALA A 46 -17.65 -14.00 -26.17
CA ALA A 46 -18.67 -13.40 -25.32
C ALA A 46 -18.89 -14.16 -23.99
N ALA A 47 -18.61 -15.47 -23.94
CA ALA A 47 -18.78 -16.27 -22.74
C ALA A 47 -17.68 -15.94 -21.71
N ASP A 48 -16.43 -15.85 -22.16
CA ASP A 48 -15.30 -15.44 -21.32
C ASP A 48 -15.44 -14.00 -20.83
N ALA A 49 -15.90 -13.09 -21.70
CA ALA A 49 -16.14 -11.70 -21.32
C ALA A 49 -17.21 -11.59 -20.22
N THR A 50 -18.28 -12.37 -20.37
CA THR A 50 -19.34 -12.44 -19.36
C THR A 50 -18.85 -13.08 -18.07
N ALA A 51 -18.00 -14.12 -18.14
CA ALA A 51 -17.39 -14.73 -16.98
C ALA A 51 -16.50 -13.74 -16.22
N ALA A 52 -15.64 -12.99 -16.91
CA ALA A 52 -14.78 -11.97 -16.31
C ALA A 52 -15.59 -10.89 -15.59
N LEU A 53 -16.64 -10.35 -16.22
CA LEU A 53 -17.52 -9.34 -15.60
C LEU A 53 -18.29 -9.90 -14.40
N ARG A 54 -18.68 -11.19 -14.41
CA ARG A 54 -19.28 -11.86 -13.25
C ARG A 54 -18.33 -11.92 -12.07
N MET A 55 -17.05 -12.19 -12.31
CA MET A 55 -16.02 -12.20 -11.25
C MET A 55 -15.74 -10.79 -10.69
N LEU A 56 -15.83 -9.75 -11.53
CA LEU A 56 -15.75 -8.34 -11.10
C LEU A 56 -16.96 -7.92 -10.26
N ARG A 57 -18.16 -8.38 -10.61
CA ARG A 57 -19.40 -8.10 -9.85
C ARG A 57 -19.29 -8.52 -8.39
N GLU A 58 -18.59 -9.62 -8.11
CA GLU A 58 -18.34 -10.12 -6.76
C GLU A 58 -17.23 -9.35 -6.01
N ARG A 59 -16.52 -8.46 -6.71
CA ARG A 59 -15.41 -7.63 -6.19
C ARG A 59 -15.68 -6.14 -6.42
N PRO A 60 -16.73 -5.56 -5.80
CA PRO A 60 -17.13 -4.16 -6.05
C PRO A 60 -16.04 -3.13 -5.74
N GLY A 61 -15.10 -3.45 -4.83
CA GLY A 61 -13.94 -2.60 -4.55
C GLY A 61 -12.96 -2.50 -5.73
N VAL A 62 -12.79 -3.57 -6.50
CA VAL A 62 -11.99 -3.57 -7.74
C VAL A 62 -12.68 -2.74 -8.82
N VAL A 63 -13.98 -2.92 -9.02
CA VAL A 63 -14.77 -2.11 -9.97
C VAL A 63 -14.68 -0.61 -9.65
N LEU A 64 -14.69 -0.25 -8.37
CA LEU A 64 -14.57 1.14 -7.94
C LEU A 64 -13.17 1.72 -8.16
N ARG A 65 -12.11 0.92 -7.93
CA ARG A 65 -10.73 1.32 -8.25
C ARG A 65 -10.56 1.47 -9.77
N LEU A 66 -11.12 0.56 -10.55
CA LEU A 66 -11.14 0.60 -12.00
C LEU A 66 -11.80 1.88 -12.53
N ASP A 67 -12.98 2.28 -12.02
CA ASP A 67 -13.63 3.55 -12.38
C ASP A 67 -12.76 4.77 -12.05
N GLY A 68 -12.07 4.75 -10.91
CA GLY A 68 -11.15 5.82 -10.51
C GLY A 68 -9.94 5.93 -11.43
N GLN A 69 -9.28 4.81 -11.70
CA GLN A 69 -8.06 4.75 -12.51
C GLN A 69 -8.33 5.15 -13.97
N VAL A 70 -9.36 4.57 -14.60
CA VAL A 70 -9.72 4.88 -16.00
C VAL A 70 -10.05 6.36 -16.17
N ARG A 71 -10.75 6.97 -15.20
CA ARG A 71 -11.04 8.41 -15.24
C ARG A 71 -9.80 9.26 -14.99
N TRP A 72 -8.91 8.82 -14.10
CA TRP A 72 -7.70 9.55 -13.76
C TRP A 72 -6.74 9.66 -14.96
N TRP A 73 -6.51 8.55 -15.69
CA TRP A 73 -5.74 8.54 -16.94
C TRP A 73 -6.26 9.55 -17.95
N GLN A 74 -7.58 9.59 -18.12
CA GLN A 74 -8.23 10.44 -19.11
C GLN A 74 -8.24 11.93 -18.73
N LEU A 75 -8.16 12.26 -17.43
CA LEU A 75 -8.13 13.65 -16.94
C LEU A 75 -6.73 14.28 -17.01
N ARG A 76 -5.66 13.49 -16.91
CA ARG A 76 -4.27 14.01 -16.95
C ARG A 76 -3.75 14.32 -18.36
N GLY A 77 -4.56 14.12 -19.40
CA GLY A 77 -4.18 14.50 -20.76
C GLY A 77 -3.25 13.51 -21.46
N GLU A 78 -3.18 12.25 -21.01
CA GLU A 78 -2.58 11.13 -21.77
C GLU A 78 -3.47 10.72 -22.96
N TRP A 79 -4.09 11.69 -23.65
CA TRP A 79 -5.01 11.50 -24.77
C TRP A 79 -4.30 11.07 -26.06
N SER A 80 -2.96 11.03 -26.07
CA SER A 80 -2.16 10.57 -27.21
C SER A 80 -1.16 9.44 -26.90
N ASN A 81 -0.86 9.15 -25.63
CA ASN A 81 0.19 8.20 -25.21
C ASN A 81 -0.29 7.13 -24.19
N SER A 82 -1.57 6.74 -24.20
CA SER A 82 -2.05 5.71 -23.24
C SER A 82 -1.50 4.32 -23.60
N ARG A 83 -0.88 3.62 -22.64
CA ARG A 83 -0.53 2.18 -22.73
C ARG A 83 -1.72 1.26 -23.08
N HIS A 84 -2.97 1.74 -22.95
CA HIS A 84 -4.20 0.94 -23.02
C HIS A 84 -5.31 1.58 -23.91
N PRO A 85 -5.16 1.66 -25.24
CA PRO A 85 -6.13 2.34 -26.12
C PRO A 85 -7.54 1.74 -26.07
N GLY A 86 -7.69 0.45 -25.80
CA GLY A 86 -8.99 -0.25 -25.73
C GLY A 86 -9.87 0.14 -24.53
N ALA A 87 -9.30 0.73 -23.48
CA ALA A 87 -10.05 1.20 -22.30
C ALA A 87 -10.29 2.72 -22.30
N THR A 88 -9.53 3.46 -23.12
CA THR A 88 -9.58 4.94 -23.17
C THR A 88 -10.24 5.49 -24.42
N THR A 89 -10.34 4.72 -25.50
CA THR A 89 -10.99 5.13 -26.75
C THR A 89 -12.52 4.90 -26.67
N PRO A 90 -13.36 5.84 -27.15
CA PRO A 90 -14.79 5.61 -27.25
C PRO A 90 -15.09 4.45 -28.21
N PRO A 91 -15.87 3.43 -27.80
CA PRO A 91 -16.22 2.36 -28.72
C PRO A 91 -17.04 2.88 -29.90
N ALA A 92 -16.83 2.29 -31.08
CA ALA A 92 -17.71 2.49 -32.22
C ALA A 92 -19.10 1.89 -31.94
N PRO A 93 -20.19 2.37 -32.57
CA PRO A 93 -21.56 1.88 -32.32
C PRO A 93 -21.75 0.35 -32.27
N PRO A 94 -21.16 -0.47 -33.17
CA PRO A 94 -21.29 -1.94 -33.09
C PRO A 94 -20.52 -2.56 -31.91
N GLU A 95 -19.52 -1.88 -31.37
CA GLU A 95 -18.71 -2.38 -30.24
C GLU A 95 -19.42 -2.27 -28.89
N TYR A 96 -20.49 -1.45 -28.82
CA TYR A 96 -21.38 -1.40 -27.65
C TYR A 96 -22.16 -2.70 -27.43
N ASP A 97 -22.11 -3.65 -28.36
CA ASP A 97 -22.65 -4.99 -28.19
C ASP A 97 -21.68 -5.94 -27.46
N ARG A 98 -20.40 -5.56 -27.31
CA ARG A 98 -19.41 -6.30 -26.51
C ARG A 98 -19.48 -5.92 -25.02
N PRO A 99 -19.62 -6.88 -24.09
CA PRO A 99 -19.82 -6.57 -22.67
C PRO A 99 -18.69 -5.77 -22.02
N VAL A 100 -17.42 -6.07 -22.32
CA VAL A 100 -16.27 -5.39 -21.71
C VAL A 100 -16.11 -3.98 -22.29
N ALA A 101 -16.24 -3.80 -23.60
CA ALA A 101 -16.28 -2.48 -24.23
C ALA A 101 -17.39 -1.60 -23.65
N LEU A 102 -18.58 -2.17 -23.43
CA LEU A 102 -19.71 -1.47 -22.80
C LEU A 102 -19.43 -1.09 -21.33
N ALA A 103 -18.70 -1.93 -20.59
CA ALA A 103 -18.24 -1.62 -19.25
C ALA A 103 -17.26 -0.43 -19.25
N PHE A 104 -16.23 -0.43 -20.12
CA PHE A 104 -15.29 0.68 -20.25
C PHE A 104 -15.96 1.98 -20.72
N ALA A 105 -16.90 1.91 -21.66
CA ALA A 105 -17.70 3.06 -22.08
C ALA A 105 -18.47 3.69 -20.91
N CYS A 106 -18.92 2.88 -19.95
CA CYS A 106 -19.52 3.36 -18.71
C CYS A 106 -18.52 4.06 -17.79
N LEU A 107 -17.21 3.80 -17.89
CA LEU A 107 -16.16 4.42 -17.07
C LEU A 107 -15.52 5.67 -17.70
N HIS A 108 -15.84 5.95 -18.96
CA HIS A 108 -15.25 7.03 -19.75
C HIS A 108 -15.43 8.43 -19.13
N SER A 109 -14.49 9.34 -19.36
CA SER A 109 -14.49 10.73 -18.88
C SER A 109 -15.61 11.56 -19.52
N ASP A 110 -15.75 11.48 -20.85
CA ASP A 110 -16.86 12.08 -21.59
C ASP A 110 -18.23 11.53 -21.12
N GLY A 111 -19.09 12.45 -20.67
CA GLY A 111 -20.45 12.15 -20.25
C GLY A 111 -21.34 11.62 -21.37
N ARG A 112 -21.10 11.98 -22.64
CA ARG A 112 -21.90 11.51 -23.78
C ARG A 112 -21.66 10.03 -24.07
N VAL A 113 -20.40 9.58 -23.96
CA VAL A 113 -20.03 8.16 -24.08
C VAL A 113 -20.71 7.36 -22.97
N ARG A 114 -20.63 7.84 -21.73
CA ARG A 114 -21.30 7.22 -20.58
C ARG A 114 -22.82 7.17 -20.73
N GLU A 115 -23.45 8.23 -21.23
CA GLU A 115 -24.89 8.27 -21.43
C GLU A 115 -25.34 7.20 -22.44
N ARG A 116 -24.60 7.06 -23.56
CA ARG A 116 -24.84 6.01 -24.56
C ARG A 116 -24.65 4.61 -23.97
N ALA A 117 -23.61 4.41 -23.17
CA ALA A 117 -23.37 3.13 -22.49
C ALA A 117 -24.51 2.78 -21.52
N VAL A 118 -24.92 3.73 -20.66
CA VAL A 118 -26.05 3.55 -19.73
C VAL A 118 -27.34 3.23 -20.49
N ARG A 119 -27.60 3.92 -21.62
CA ARG A 119 -28.73 3.60 -22.51
C ARG A 119 -28.70 2.17 -22.98
N ARG A 120 -27.56 1.73 -23.52
CA ARG A 120 -27.40 0.38 -24.03
C ARG A 120 -27.59 -0.70 -22.96
N ILE A 121 -27.10 -0.48 -21.74
CA ILE A 121 -27.29 -1.39 -20.59
C ILE A 121 -28.78 -1.49 -20.24
N VAL A 122 -29.51 -0.38 -20.20
CA VAL A 122 -30.94 -0.38 -19.87
C VAL A 122 -31.74 -1.08 -20.97
N ASP A 123 -31.36 -0.89 -22.24
CA ASP A 123 -32.09 -1.45 -23.38
C ASP A 123 -31.84 -2.96 -23.56
N ARG A 124 -30.65 -3.49 -23.21
CA ARG A 124 -30.41 -4.95 -23.08
C ARG A 124 -29.70 -5.25 -21.75
N PRO A 125 -30.46 -5.47 -20.67
CA PRO A 125 -29.89 -5.58 -19.33
C PRO A 125 -29.26 -6.95 -19.04
N SER A 126 -28.06 -6.93 -18.46
CA SER A 126 -27.37 -8.12 -17.94
C SER A 126 -26.95 -7.93 -16.48
N PRO A 127 -27.04 -8.97 -15.62
CA PRO A 127 -26.57 -8.92 -14.24
C PRO A 127 -25.10 -8.49 -14.10
N GLU A 128 -24.26 -8.90 -15.05
CA GLU A 128 -22.82 -8.64 -15.07
C GLU A 128 -22.49 -7.15 -15.21
N LEU A 129 -23.38 -6.35 -15.82
CA LEU A 129 -23.19 -4.91 -16.04
C LEU A 129 -23.81 -4.03 -14.95
N MET A 130 -24.55 -4.62 -14.00
CA MET A 130 -25.17 -3.89 -12.90
C MET A 130 -24.20 -3.06 -12.05
N PRO A 131 -22.96 -3.52 -11.73
CA PRO A 131 -21.99 -2.69 -11.02
C PRO A 131 -21.75 -1.34 -11.68
N PHE A 132 -21.60 -1.31 -13.00
CA PHE A 132 -21.32 -0.10 -13.77
C PHE A 132 -22.54 0.82 -13.81
N LEU A 133 -23.75 0.26 -14.03
CA LEU A 133 -25.00 1.03 -13.96
C LEU A 133 -25.19 1.68 -12.59
N VAL A 134 -24.93 0.94 -11.51
CA VAL A 134 -25.03 1.43 -10.13
C VAL A 134 -24.09 2.60 -9.89
N LEU A 135 -22.82 2.52 -10.33
CA LEU A 135 -21.87 3.63 -10.21
C LEU A 135 -22.36 4.89 -10.93
N ARG A 136 -23.10 4.75 -12.04
CA ARG A 136 -23.66 5.89 -12.79
C ARG A 136 -24.91 6.48 -12.15
N THR A 137 -25.53 5.87 -11.14
CA THR A 137 -26.61 6.52 -10.37
C THR A 137 -26.14 7.70 -9.50
N GLY A 138 -24.82 7.80 -9.27
CA GLY A 138 -24.16 8.88 -8.54
C GLY A 138 -23.46 9.90 -9.43
N ASP A 139 -23.67 9.86 -10.75
CA ASP A 139 -22.89 10.62 -11.73
C ASP A 139 -22.95 12.15 -11.52
N TRP A 140 -21.86 12.84 -11.87
CA TRP A 140 -21.82 14.31 -11.88
C TRP A 140 -22.61 14.93 -13.04
N VAL A 141 -22.69 14.24 -14.19
CA VAL A 141 -23.48 14.64 -15.36
C VAL A 141 -24.92 14.22 -15.12
N ARG A 142 -25.83 15.21 -15.11
CA ARG A 142 -27.24 15.00 -14.79
C ARG A 142 -27.91 14.00 -15.75
N GLN A 143 -27.63 14.07 -17.04
CA GLN A 143 -28.21 13.22 -18.07
C GLN A 143 -27.86 11.74 -17.86
N VAL A 144 -26.58 11.44 -17.60
CA VAL A 144 -26.11 10.10 -17.26
C VAL A 144 -26.78 9.61 -15.98
N ARG A 145 -26.77 10.45 -14.95
CA ARG A 145 -27.31 10.13 -13.63
C ARG A 145 -28.79 9.79 -13.67
N ASP A 146 -29.60 10.67 -14.24
CA ASP A 146 -31.05 10.56 -14.23
C ASP A 146 -31.47 9.32 -15.04
N ARG A 147 -30.79 9.05 -16.16
CA ARG A 147 -31.01 7.83 -16.96
C ARG A 147 -30.63 6.55 -16.21
N ALA A 148 -29.47 6.54 -15.55
CA ALA A 148 -29.04 5.38 -14.77
C ALA A 148 -29.98 5.12 -13.57
N ARG A 149 -30.48 6.18 -12.93
CA ARG A 149 -31.45 6.08 -11.83
C ARG A 149 -32.79 5.50 -12.28
N ALA A 150 -33.31 5.98 -13.41
CA ALA A 150 -34.54 5.45 -13.99
C ALA A 150 -34.37 3.98 -14.37
N GLY A 151 -33.29 3.64 -15.09
CA GLY A 151 -32.98 2.27 -15.48
C GLY A 151 -32.80 1.32 -14.30
N LEU A 152 -32.05 1.71 -13.28
CA LEU A 152 -31.87 0.88 -12.08
C LEU A 152 -33.21 0.61 -11.37
N THR A 153 -34.05 1.64 -11.24
CA THR A 153 -35.37 1.51 -10.60
C THR A 153 -36.25 0.51 -11.34
N ASP A 154 -36.33 0.68 -12.65
CA ASP A 154 -37.11 -0.15 -13.55
C ASP A 154 -36.65 -1.61 -13.51
N LEU A 155 -35.34 -1.87 -13.67
CA LEU A 155 -34.78 -3.23 -13.63
C LEU A 155 -35.02 -3.93 -12.29
N LEU A 156 -34.79 -3.25 -11.17
CA LEU A 156 -35.00 -3.82 -9.85
C LEU A 156 -36.48 -4.10 -9.56
N SER A 157 -37.39 -3.30 -10.11
CA SER A 157 -38.83 -3.52 -9.97
C SER A 157 -39.36 -4.65 -10.86
N ARG A 158 -38.80 -4.81 -12.08
CA ARG A 158 -39.26 -5.80 -13.07
C ARG A 158 -38.85 -7.22 -12.72
N ASP A 159 -37.59 -7.42 -12.32
CA ASP A 159 -37.05 -8.74 -11.94
C ASP A 159 -36.11 -8.60 -10.73
N PRO A 160 -36.68 -8.43 -9.53
CA PRO A 160 -35.90 -8.24 -8.31
C PRO A 160 -35.00 -9.44 -8.02
N ALA A 161 -35.47 -10.67 -8.29
CA ALA A 161 -34.70 -11.89 -8.03
C ALA A 161 -33.38 -11.91 -8.82
N ARG A 162 -33.39 -11.43 -10.06
CA ARG A 162 -32.21 -11.37 -10.92
C ARG A 162 -31.30 -10.18 -10.63
N TYR A 163 -31.87 -8.98 -10.46
CA TYR A 163 -31.07 -7.74 -10.45
C TYR A 163 -30.69 -7.25 -9.05
N VAL A 164 -31.42 -7.61 -7.99
CA VAL A 164 -31.04 -7.23 -6.61
C VAL A 164 -29.70 -7.84 -6.22
N PRO A 165 -29.45 -9.18 -6.36
CA PRO A 165 -28.16 -9.77 -6.00
C PRO A 165 -27.01 -9.21 -6.83
N ALA A 166 -27.29 -8.81 -8.07
CA ALA A 166 -26.29 -8.27 -8.99
C ALA A 166 -25.91 -6.81 -8.69
N ALA A 167 -26.88 -5.99 -8.26
CA ALA A 167 -26.66 -4.59 -7.92
C ALA A 167 -26.17 -4.37 -6.47
N ALA A 168 -26.54 -5.28 -5.55
CA ALA A 168 -26.26 -5.16 -4.12
C ALA A 168 -24.78 -4.95 -3.75
N PRO A 169 -23.78 -5.69 -4.30
CA PRO A 169 -22.38 -5.51 -3.92
C PRO A 169 -21.92 -4.06 -4.10
N THR A 170 -22.18 -3.50 -5.27
CA THR A 170 -21.72 -2.16 -5.64
C THR A 170 -22.57 -1.07 -5.01
N ALA A 171 -23.88 -1.27 -4.86
CA ALA A 171 -24.76 -0.28 -4.25
C ALA A 171 -24.45 -0.07 -2.77
N LEU A 172 -24.24 -1.17 -2.03
CA LEU A 172 -23.90 -1.12 -0.60
C LEU A 172 -22.50 -0.54 -0.36
N LEU A 173 -21.57 -0.72 -1.31
CA LEU A 173 -20.26 -0.08 -1.27
C LEU A 173 -20.38 1.43 -1.59
N ALA A 174 -21.14 1.79 -2.61
CA ALA A 174 -21.30 3.16 -3.09
C ALA A 174 -22.11 4.05 -2.12
N ASP A 175 -22.98 3.47 -1.29
CA ASP A 175 -23.81 4.19 -0.30
C ASP A 175 -22.99 5.13 0.60
N ARG A 176 -21.74 4.78 0.89
CA ARG A 176 -20.80 5.58 1.71
C ARG A 176 -20.29 6.84 1.00
N ARG A 177 -20.60 7.04 -0.28
CA ARG A 177 -20.14 8.18 -1.10
C ARG A 177 -21.22 9.24 -1.26
N ARG A 178 -20.78 10.48 -1.48
CA ARG A 178 -21.65 11.60 -1.85
C ARG A 178 -22.49 11.20 -3.08
N ARG A 179 -23.83 11.23 -2.94
CA ARG A 179 -24.85 10.82 -3.95
C ARG A 179 -25.03 9.31 -4.19
N GLY A 180 -24.40 8.43 -3.40
CA GLY A 180 -24.52 6.97 -3.54
C GLY A 180 -25.78 6.34 -2.93
N HIS A 181 -26.49 7.07 -2.06
CA HIS A 181 -27.66 6.57 -1.30
C HIS A 181 -28.84 6.11 -2.17
N PHE A 182 -28.94 6.58 -3.42
CA PHE A 182 -30.06 6.26 -4.29
C PHE A 182 -30.15 4.75 -4.55
N ALA A 183 -29.04 4.10 -4.91
CA ALA A 183 -29.04 2.68 -5.27
C ALA A 183 -29.46 1.80 -4.08
N ARG A 184 -28.96 2.09 -2.86
CA ARG A 184 -29.37 1.38 -1.64
C ARG A 184 -30.88 1.52 -1.38
N ARG A 185 -31.44 2.73 -1.55
CA ARG A 185 -32.89 2.96 -1.42
C ARG A 185 -33.70 2.13 -2.41
N GLN A 186 -33.23 1.99 -3.65
CA GLN A 186 -33.94 1.17 -4.65
C GLN A 186 -33.85 -0.33 -4.34
N LEU A 187 -32.73 -0.81 -3.79
CA LEU A 187 -32.65 -2.18 -3.27
C LEU A 187 -33.64 -2.43 -2.14
N LEU A 188 -33.73 -1.48 -1.19
CA LEU A 188 -34.70 -1.56 -0.10
C LEU A 188 -36.13 -1.59 -0.65
N ALA A 189 -36.47 -0.69 -1.57
CA ALA A 189 -37.79 -0.64 -2.19
C ALA A 189 -38.12 -1.96 -2.92
N ALA A 190 -37.16 -2.52 -3.66
CA ALA A 190 -37.33 -3.79 -4.36
C ALA A 190 -37.57 -4.96 -3.38
N LEU A 191 -36.81 -5.03 -2.28
CA LEU A 191 -37.00 -6.08 -1.26
C LEU A 191 -38.32 -5.94 -0.48
N LEU A 192 -38.77 -4.71 -0.20
CA LEU A 192 -40.06 -4.48 0.46
C LEU A 192 -41.23 -4.83 -0.46
N SER A 193 -41.10 -4.52 -1.76
CA SER A 193 -42.16 -4.73 -2.77
C SER A 193 -42.23 -6.18 -3.26
N ALA A 194 -41.11 -6.92 -3.24
CA ALA A 194 -41.08 -8.32 -3.64
C ALA A 194 -41.49 -9.24 -2.47
N PRO A 195 -42.47 -10.15 -2.64
CA PRO A 195 -42.95 -11.05 -1.59
C PRO A 195 -42.05 -12.28 -1.32
N GLY A 196 -40.82 -12.34 -1.83
CA GLY A 196 -40.03 -13.58 -1.84
C GLY A 196 -39.11 -13.76 -0.64
N ALA A 197 -39.47 -14.66 0.29
CA ALA A 197 -38.51 -15.26 1.23
C ALA A 197 -37.25 -15.77 0.49
N VAL A 198 -37.41 -16.30 -0.72
CA VAL A 198 -36.32 -16.79 -1.60
C VAL A 198 -35.25 -15.73 -1.89
N LEU A 199 -35.63 -14.47 -2.13
CA LEU A 199 -34.65 -13.41 -2.42
C LEU A 199 -33.88 -13.01 -1.15
N LEU A 200 -34.56 -12.93 -0.01
CA LEU A 200 -33.90 -12.69 1.27
C LEU A 200 -32.98 -13.85 1.67
N ASP A 201 -33.43 -15.09 1.49
CA ASP A 201 -32.64 -16.31 1.75
C ASP A 201 -31.39 -16.35 0.87
N GLY A 202 -31.51 -16.01 -0.42
CA GLY A 202 -30.37 -15.92 -1.33
C GLY A 202 -29.35 -14.85 -0.91
N LEU A 203 -29.81 -13.69 -0.44
CA LEU A 203 -28.91 -12.65 0.07
C LEU A 203 -28.30 -13.02 1.43
N LEU A 204 -29.02 -13.73 2.30
CA LEU A 204 -28.51 -14.26 3.56
C LEU A 204 -27.52 -15.41 3.36
N ALA A 205 -27.62 -16.17 2.27
CA ALA A 205 -26.64 -17.20 1.89
C ALA A 205 -25.41 -16.64 1.16
N SER A 206 -25.38 -15.33 0.87
CA SER A 206 -24.31 -14.71 0.09
C SER A 206 -22.93 -14.83 0.78
N PRO A 207 -21.83 -15.08 0.05
CA PRO A 207 -20.49 -15.02 0.62
C PRO A 207 -20.13 -13.59 1.05
N LEU A 208 -20.77 -12.58 0.46
CA LEU A 208 -20.51 -11.17 0.73
C LEU A 208 -21.23 -10.71 2.01
N ARG A 209 -20.45 -10.44 3.07
CA ARG A 209 -20.96 -10.02 4.38
C ARG A 209 -21.89 -8.81 4.35
N GLU A 210 -21.67 -7.85 3.45
CA GLU A 210 -22.50 -6.63 3.39
C GLU A 210 -23.90 -6.95 2.84
N GLN A 211 -24.02 -7.92 1.92
CA GLN A 211 -25.33 -8.38 1.45
C GLN A 211 -26.10 -9.09 2.56
N ARG A 212 -25.45 -10.01 3.28
CA ARG A 212 -26.09 -10.71 4.40
C ARG A 212 -26.55 -9.74 5.49
N ARG A 213 -25.72 -8.73 5.83
CA ARG A 213 -26.10 -7.66 6.78
C ARG A 213 -27.32 -6.89 6.31
N PHE A 214 -27.34 -6.47 5.04
CA PHE A 214 -28.46 -5.74 4.47
C PHE A 214 -29.74 -6.59 4.45
N ALA A 215 -29.65 -7.86 4.08
CA ALA A 215 -30.79 -8.78 4.11
C ALA A 215 -31.35 -8.96 5.53
N LEU A 216 -30.49 -9.12 6.54
CA LEU A 216 -30.91 -9.22 7.94
C LEU A 216 -31.57 -7.91 8.43
N GLU A 217 -31.06 -6.76 8.02
CA GLU A 217 -31.67 -5.45 8.34
C GLU A 217 -33.11 -5.38 7.82
N VAL A 218 -33.30 -5.68 6.53
CA VAL A 218 -34.62 -5.62 5.87
C VAL A 218 -35.58 -6.67 6.44
N ALA A 219 -35.09 -7.89 6.64
CA ALA A 219 -35.89 -8.97 7.19
C ALA A 219 -36.34 -8.68 8.62
N GLY A 220 -35.47 -8.10 9.45
CA GLY A 220 -35.81 -7.70 10.82
C GLY A 220 -36.81 -6.54 10.89
N ALA A 221 -36.79 -5.63 9.91
CA ALA A 221 -37.77 -4.53 9.84
C ALA A 221 -39.17 -4.99 9.39
N THR A 222 -39.27 -6.17 8.78
CA THR A 222 -40.52 -6.71 8.21
C THR A 222 -41.03 -7.96 8.95
N ASP A 223 -40.37 -8.36 10.04
CA ASP A 223 -40.64 -9.57 10.82
C ASP A 223 -40.73 -10.86 9.98
N ARG A 224 -39.93 -10.93 8.91
CA ARG A 224 -40.00 -12.01 7.90
C ARG A 224 -39.09 -13.21 8.20
N LEU A 225 -38.31 -13.20 9.29
CA LEU A 225 -37.41 -14.31 9.62
C LEU A 225 -37.97 -15.19 10.74
N PRO A 226 -38.15 -16.49 10.50
CA PRO A 226 -38.57 -17.40 11.56
C PRO A 226 -37.47 -17.54 12.61
N LEU A 227 -37.87 -17.78 13.87
CA LEU A 227 -36.95 -17.94 15.01
C LEU A 227 -35.80 -18.93 14.72
N ARG A 228 -36.09 -20.04 14.03
CA ARG A 228 -35.07 -21.04 13.63
C ARG A 228 -33.94 -20.42 12.80
N ALA A 229 -34.26 -19.52 11.87
CA ALA A 229 -33.27 -18.88 11.00
C ALA A 229 -32.42 -17.88 11.80
N LEU A 230 -33.04 -17.14 12.73
CA LEU A 230 -32.32 -16.24 13.64
C LEU A 230 -31.33 -17.00 14.52
N VAL A 231 -31.73 -18.16 15.07
CA VAL A 231 -30.84 -19.02 15.87
C VAL A 231 -29.68 -19.55 15.03
N SER A 232 -29.94 -20.07 13.82
CA SER A 232 -28.88 -20.53 12.93
C SER A 232 -27.89 -19.43 12.56
N LEU A 233 -28.36 -18.21 12.28
CA LEU A 233 -27.50 -17.06 12.01
C LEU A 233 -26.69 -16.65 13.25
N ALA A 234 -27.29 -16.67 14.44
CA ALA A 234 -26.62 -16.35 15.70
C ALA A 234 -25.48 -17.33 16.00
N GLU A 235 -25.69 -18.62 15.77
CA GLU A 235 -24.70 -19.67 16.08
C GLU A 235 -23.60 -19.81 15.01
N GLY A 236 -23.95 -19.58 13.74
CA GLY A 236 -23.15 -20.03 12.60
C GLY A 236 -22.52 -18.95 11.72
N ASP A 237 -23.07 -17.74 11.62
CA ASP A 237 -22.57 -16.76 10.63
C ASP A 237 -21.12 -16.33 10.95
N THR A 238 -20.32 -16.07 9.92
CA THR A 238 -18.94 -15.63 10.08
C THR A 238 -18.83 -14.17 10.55
N ASP A 239 -19.83 -13.33 10.29
CA ASP A 239 -19.84 -11.91 10.65
C ASP A 239 -20.43 -11.66 12.05
N VAL A 240 -19.62 -11.04 12.92
CA VAL A 240 -19.99 -10.72 14.31
C VAL A 240 -21.26 -9.86 14.42
N ARG A 241 -21.51 -8.95 13.46
CA ARG A 241 -22.69 -8.07 13.52
C ARG A 241 -23.96 -8.82 13.19
N ILE A 242 -23.89 -9.77 12.26
CA ILE A 242 -25.02 -10.64 11.90
C ILE A 242 -25.37 -11.52 13.09
N ARG A 243 -24.38 -12.18 13.69
CA ARG A 243 -24.59 -13.02 14.87
C ARG A 243 -25.21 -12.23 16.03
N ALA A 244 -24.66 -11.06 16.35
CA ALA A 244 -25.19 -10.20 17.42
C ALA A 244 -26.64 -9.80 17.18
N ARG A 245 -26.96 -9.33 15.96
CA ARG A 245 -28.31 -8.86 15.64
C ARG A 245 -29.33 -10.00 15.58
N ALA A 246 -28.93 -11.16 15.06
CA ALA A 246 -29.76 -12.35 15.04
C ALA A 246 -30.01 -12.89 16.46
N ALA A 247 -28.98 -12.92 17.31
CA ALA A 247 -29.11 -13.28 18.72
C ALA A 247 -30.03 -12.32 19.48
N GLU A 248 -29.95 -11.02 19.22
CA GLU A 248 -30.82 -10.01 19.83
C GLU A 248 -32.29 -10.25 19.47
N ALA A 249 -32.57 -10.49 18.19
CA ALA A 249 -33.92 -10.80 17.73
C ALA A 249 -34.43 -12.13 18.30
N ALA A 250 -33.62 -13.19 18.27
CA ALA A 250 -33.97 -14.49 18.83
C ALA A 250 -34.20 -14.44 20.35
N ALA A 251 -33.34 -13.73 21.09
CA ALA A 251 -33.47 -13.57 22.53
C ALA A 251 -34.68 -12.71 22.90
N ARG A 252 -35.01 -11.66 22.11
CA ARG A 252 -36.23 -10.88 22.31
C ARG A 252 -37.48 -11.75 22.18
N GLU A 253 -37.55 -12.56 21.12
CA GLU A 253 -38.65 -13.49 20.90
C GLU A 253 -38.72 -14.55 22.01
N ALA A 254 -37.57 -15.09 22.44
CA ALA A 254 -37.50 -16.04 23.53
C ALA A 254 -37.96 -15.45 24.88
N VAL A 255 -37.63 -14.18 25.17
CA VAL A 255 -38.12 -13.48 26.37
C VAL A 255 -39.63 -13.26 26.28
N TRP A 256 -40.14 -12.84 25.12
CA TRP A 256 -41.57 -12.61 24.92
C TRP A 256 -42.39 -13.89 25.05
N THR A 257 -41.84 -15.03 24.61
CA THR A 257 -42.50 -16.34 24.62
C THR A 257 -42.04 -17.25 25.76
N ASP A 258 -41.32 -16.71 26.75
CA ASP A 258 -40.78 -17.41 27.93
C ASP A 258 -40.01 -18.72 27.64
N ARG A 259 -39.16 -18.71 26.60
CA ARG A 259 -38.32 -19.85 26.20
C ARG A 259 -36.94 -19.80 26.84
N ALA A 260 -36.88 -20.05 28.15
CA ALA A 260 -35.64 -20.05 28.91
C ALA A 260 -34.63 -21.11 28.42
N ASP A 261 -35.09 -22.26 27.93
CA ASP A 261 -34.27 -23.32 27.33
C ASP A 261 -33.47 -22.83 26.11
N LEU A 262 -34.11 -22.05 25.23
CA LEU A 262 -33.45 -21.44 24.08
C LEU A 262 -32.41 -20.41 24.54
N LEU A 263 -32.73 -19.61 25.56
CA LEU A 263 -31.78 -18.66 26.13
C LEU A 263 -30.57 -19.37 26.74
N ARG A 264 -30.75 -20.48 27.46
CA ARG A 264 -29.64 -21.30 27.97
C ARG A 264 -28.76 -21.85 26.85
N ARG A 265 -29.35 -22.34 25.77
CA ARG A 265 -28.61 -22.78 24.58
C ARG A 265 -27.76 -21.66 24.00
N LEU A 266 -28.34 -20.47 23.79
CA LEU A 266 -27.60 -19.32 23.27
C LEU A 266 -26.55 -18.80 24.27
N ALA A 267 -26.79 -18.92 25.57
CA ALA A 267 -25.83 -18.57 26.61
C ALA A 267 -24.60 -19.51 26.63
N ALA A 268 -24.73 -20.72 26.12
CA ALA A 268 -23.61 -21.66 25.93
C ALA A 268 -22.87 -21.49 24.59
N ALA A 269 -23.28 -20.54 23.74
CA ALA A 269 -22.69 -20.37 22.41
C ALA A 269 -21.21 -19.96 22.47
N ARG A 270 -20.42 -20.39 21.47
CA ARG A 270 -18.98 -20.03 21.36
C ARG A 270 -18.75 -18.50 21.23
N HIS A 271 -19.75 -17.78 20.75
CA HIS A 271 -19.66 -16.36 20.41
C HIS A 271 -20.11 -15.46 21.56
N ARG A 272 -19.20 -14.61 22.04
CA ARG A 272 -19.42 -13.77 23.24
C ARG A 272 -20.61 -12.82 23.14
N GLU A 273 -20.87 -12.27 21.95
CA GLU A 273 -22.00 -11.38 21.69
C GLU A 273 -23.35 -12.10 21.78
N VAL A 274 -23.38 -13.39 21.40
CA VAL A 274 -24.56 -14.25 21.52
C VAL A 274 -24.79 -14.59 22.99
N ARG A 275 -23.73 -15.03 23.69
CA ARG A 275 -23.80 -15.33 25.12
C ARG A 275 -24.30 -14.16 25.95
N ALA A 276 -23.71 -12.97 25.77
CA ALA A 276 -24.07 -11.77 26.53
C ALA A 276 -25.55 -11.40 26.33
N THR A 277 -26.04 -11.50 25.10
CA THR A 277 -27.44 -11.24 24.76
C THR A 277 -28.37 -12.26 25.41
N ALA A 278 -28.00 -13.54 25.35
CA ALA A 278 -28.80 -14.62 25.93
C ALA A 278 -28.86 -14.57 27.46
N LEU A 279 -27.73 -14.28 28.12
CA LEU A 279 -27.67 -14.08 29.58
C LEU A 279 -28.52 -12.87 30.00
N THR A 280 -28.54 -11.79 29.21
CA THR A 280 -29.45 -10.66 29.42
C THR A 280 -30.92 -11.11 29.32
N GLY A 281 -31.22 -12.01 28.38
CA GLY A 281 -32.53 -12.66 28.27
C GLY A 281 -32.87 -13.47 29.52
N LEU A 282 -31.95 -14.30 30.04
CA LEU A 282 -32.15 -15.11 31.25
C LEU A 282 -32.46 -14.22 32.47
N ILE A 283 -31.76 -13.09 32.63
CA ILE A 283 -32.07 -12.13 33.69
C ILE A 283 -33.52 -11.62 33.55
N ARG A 284 -33.97 -11.34 32.32
CA ARG A 284 -35.33 -10.84 32.05
C ARG A 284 -36.42 -11.89 32.25
N THR A 285 -36.11 -13.17 32.07
CA THR A 285 -37.03 -14.29 32.36
C THR A 285 -36.90 -14.82 33.78
N GLY A 286 -36.27 -14.08 34.71
CA GLY A 286 -36.23 -14.42 36.13
C GLY A 286 -35.15 -15.42 36.55
N HIS A 287 -34.10 -15.61 35.75
CA HIS A 287 -32.99 -16.53 36.02
C HIS A 287 -31.63 -15.81 36.20
N PRO A 288 -31.49 -14.82 37.10
CA PRO A 288 -30.25 -14.07 37.26
C PRO A 288 -29.11 -14.91 37.86
N ASP A 289 -29.40 -15.96 38.65
CA ASP A 289 -28.36 -16.83 39.22
C ASP A 289 -27.57 -17.58 38.13
N GLU A 290 -28.25 -18.02 37.07
CA GLU A 290 -27.60 -18.64 35.91
C GLU A 290 -26.68 -17.64 35.18
N ALA A 291 -27.07 -16.36 35.14
CA ALA A 291 -26.23 -15.32 34.57
C ALA A 291 -25.01 -14.97 35.44
N THR A 292 -25.16 -15.03 36.77
CA THR A 292 -24.06 -14.84 37.74
C THR A 292 -22.97 -15.90 37.59
N ALA A 293 -23.30 -17.13 37.19
CA ALA A 293 -22.30 -18.18 36.95
C ALA A 293 -21.27 -17.83 35.85
N ALA A 294 -21.56 -16.83 35.01
CA ALA A 294 -20.67 -16.36 33.95
C ALA A 294 -19.67 -15.26 34.41
N LEU A 295 -19.49 -15.05 35.72
CA LEU A 295 -18.52 -14.08 36.26
C LEU A 295 -17.09 -14.32 35.77
N ASP A 296 -16.70 -15.59 35.55
CA ASP A 296 -15.37 -15.99 35.10
C ASP A 296 -15.24 -16.16 33.58
N ASP A 297 -16.26 -15.73 32.81
CA ASP A 297 -16.22 -15.82 31.34
C ASP A 297 -15.01 -15.05 30.79
N PRO A 298 -14.30 -15.57 29.76
CA PRO A 298 -13.14 -14.88 29.18
C PRO A 298 -13.46 -13.54 28.52
N ALA A 299 -14.71 -13.27 28.13
CA ALA A 299 -15.12 -12.04 27.48
C ALA A 299 -15.65 -10.99 28.47
N GLY A 300 -15.03 -9.80 28.50
CA GLY A 300 -15.44 -8.71 29.40
C GLY A 300 -16.90 -8.26 29.26
N LEU A 301 -17.49 -8.32 28.05
CA LEU A 301 -18.92 -8.02 27.85
C LEU A 301 -19.82 -9.02 28.59
N VAL A 302 -19.47 -10.31 28.58
CA VAL A 302 -20.23 -11.35 29.29
C VAL A 302 -20.09 -11.16 30.79
N ARG A 303 -18.85 -10.90 31.28
CA ARG A 303 -18.63 -10.59 32.69
C ARG A 303 -19.39 -9.36 33.16
N ALA A 304 -19.56 -8.33 32.31
CA ALA A 304 -20.35 -7.17 32.66
C ALA A 304 -21.83 -7.52 32.89
N VAL A 305 -22.41 -8.40 32.07
CA VAL A 305 -23.77 -8.92 32.26
C VAL A 305 -23.85 -9.78 33.52
N ALA A 306 -22.87 -10.66 33.74
CA ALA A 306 -22.80 -11.50 34.95
C ALA A 306 -22.66 -10.66 36.23
N ARG A 307 -21.89 -9.56 36.19
CA ARG A 307 -21.77 -8.61 37.30
C ARG A 307 -23.09 -7.88 37.57
N ASP A 308 -23.85 -7.51 36.55
CA ASP A 308 -25.19 -6.95 36.74
C ASP A 308 -26.11 -7.97 37.41
N ALA A 309 -26.09 -9.22 36.95
CA ALA A 309 -26.85 -10.31 37.55
C ALA A 309 -26.47 -10.55 39.02
N ALA A 310 -25.17 -10.62 39.32
CA ALA A 310 -24.65 -10.81 40.67
C ALA A 310 -25.13 -9.73 41.65
N ARG A 311 -25.15 -8.46 41.21
CA ARG A 311 -25.67 -7.36 42.05
C ARG A 311 -27.16 -7.52 42.34
N ARG A 312 -27.95 -8.04 41.40
CA ARG A 312 -29.39 -8.29 41.60
C ARG A 312 -29.66 -9.42 42.58
N THR A 313 -28.73 -10.38 42.70
CA THR A 313 -28.84 -11.53 43.60
C THR A 313 -28.10 -11.32 44.93
N GLY A 314 -27.46 -10.16 45.11
CA GLY A 314 -26.72 -9.80 46.34
C GLY A 314 -25.32 -10.40 46.43
N ALA A 315 -24.81 -11.04 45.38
CA ALA A 315 -23.43 -11.52 45.33
C ALA A 315 -22.43 -10.36 45.14
N ASP A 316 -21.21 -10.51 45.66
CA ASP A 316 -20.10 -9.55 45.51
C ASP A 316 -19.10 -10.04 44.45
N PRO A 317 -19.12 -9.49 43.22
CA PRO A 317 -18.17 -9.86 42.18
C PRO A 317 -16.71 -9.57 42.53
N LEU A 318 -16.43 -8.51 43.31
CA LEU A 318 -15.07 -8.14 43.64
C LEU A 318 -14.47 -9.15 44.63
N ALA A 319 -15.24 -9.56 45.64
CA ALA A 319 -14.86 -10.64 46.55
C ALA A 319 -14.64 -11.96 45.78
N HIS A 320 -15.53 -12.31 44.85
CA HIS A 320 -15.39 -13.47 43.98
C HIS A 320 -14.06 -13.45 43.20
N TYR A 321 -13.75 -12.36 42.50
CA TYR A 321 -12.51 -12.27 41.73
C TYR A 321 -11.25 -12.29 42.58
N ARG A 322 -11.25 -11.63 43.76
CA ARG A 322 -10.13 -11.68 44.70
C ARG A 322 -9.86 -13.10 45.19
N ALA A 323 -10.91 -13.87 45.47
CA ALA A 323 -10.78 -15.27 45.87
C ALA A 323 -10.26 -16.12 44.70
N ALA A 324 -10.84 -15.97 43.51
CA ALA A 324 -10.48 -16.73 42.32
C ALA A 324 -9.02 -16.49 41.88
N VAL A 325 -8.52 -15.24 41.94
CA VAL A 325 -7.14 -14.89 41.58
C VAL A 325 -6.09 -15.53 42.51
N ARG A 326 -6.45 -15.81 43.77
CA ARG A 326 -5.56 -16.48 44.74
C ARG A 326 -5.52 -18.00 44.57
N ALA A 327 -6.41 -18.59 43.78
CA ALA A 327 -6.39 -20.02 43.52
C ALA A 327 -5.13 -20.40 42.73
N PRO A 328 -4.61 -21.64 42.88
CA PRO A 328 -3.43 -22.09 42.13
C PRO A 328 -3.61 -22.07 40.61
N GLN A 329 -4.85 -22.19 40.14
CA GLN A 329 -5.22 -22.16 38.72
C GLN A 329 -6.37 -21.15 38.53
N PRO A 330 -6.07 -19.84 38.58
CA PRO A 330 -7.10 -18.83 38.46
C PRO A 330 -7.66 -18.83 37.04
N PRO A 331 -8.99 -18.76 36.84
CA PRO A 331 -9.54 -18.62 35.50
C PRO A 331 -9.13 -17.26 34.92
N VAL A 332 -8.75 -17.24 33.64
CA VAL A 332 -8.34 -16.00 32.94
C VAL A 332 -9.39 -14.89 33.07
N GLY A 333 -10.67 -15.26 33.00
CA GLY A 333 -11.77 -14.31 33.16
C GLY A 333 -11.84 -13.67 34.55
N ALA A 334 -11.46 -14.36 35.62
CA ALA A 334 -11.38 -13.76 36.96
C ALA A 334 -10.20 -12.81 37.09
N VAL A 335 -9.04 -13.13 36.48
CA VAL A 335 -7.87 -12.24 36.45
C VAL A 335 -8.25 -10.92 35.77
N ASP A 336 -8.90 -10.99 34.60
CA ASP A 336 -9.38 -9.78 33.91
C ASP A 336 -10.53 -9.12 34.67
N GLY A 337 -11.44 -9.89 35.27
CA GLY A 337 -12.54 -9.38 36.08
C GLY A 337 -12.05 -8.53 37.24
N LEU A 338 -11.03 -9.00 37.97
CA LEU A 338 -10.38 -8.21 39.02
C LEU A 338 -9.71 -6.96 38.44
N ALA A 339 -9.07 -7.06 37.28
CA ALA A 339 -8.45 -5.91 36.62
C ALA A 339 -9.48 -4.84 36.17
N GLU A 340 -10.72 -5.25 35.89
CA GLU A 340 -11.82 -4.37 35.43
C GLU A 340 -12.50 -3.58 36.56
N ILE A 341 -12.64 -4.16 37.75
CA ILE A 341 -13.39 -3.54 38.86
C ILE A 341 -12.60 -3.38 40.16
N GLY A 342 -11.40 -3.93 40.22
CA GLY A 342 -10.49 -3.75 41.34
C GLY A 342 -9.90 -2.36 41.39
N SER A 343 -9.01 -2.18 42.36
CA SER A 343 -8.30 -0.93 42.65
C SER A 343 -6.79 -1.16 42.62
N ALA A 344 -6.01 -0.08 42.73
CA ALA A 344 -4.55 -0.19 42.85
C ALA A 344 -4.12 -1.04 44.06
N ALA A 345 -4.94 -1.15 45.11
CA ALA A 345 -4.67 -2.01 46.27
C ALA A 345 -4.68 -3.51 45.92
N ASP A 346 -5.27 -3.89 44.77
CA ASP A 346 -5.33 -5.27 44.30
C ASP A 346 -4.10 -5.65 43.44
N ALA A 347 -3.25 -4.67 43.05
CA ALA A 347 -2.06 -4.90 42.24
C ALA A 347 -1.12 -6.00 42.79
N PRO A 348 -0.86 -6.10 44.12
CA PRO A 348 -0.03 -7.17 44.67
C PRO A 348 -0.53 -8.59 44.37
N LEU A 349 -1.83 -8.79 44.12
CA LEU A 349 -2.39 -10.11 43.80
C LEU A 349 -1.94 -10.63 42.42
N PHE A 350 -1.52 -9.75 41.52
CA PHE A 350 -1.06 -10.13 40.18
C PHE A 350 0.45 -10.41 40.11
N LEU A 351 1.23 -9.99 41.11
CA LEU A 351 2.68 -10.16 41.11
C LEU A 351 3.10 -11.64 41.06
N PRO A 352 2.52 -12.56 41.87
CA PRO A 352 2.86 -13.98 41.77
C PRO A 352 2.48 -14.60 40.42
N LEU A 353 1.45 -14.04 39.75
CA LEU A 353 0.98 -14.53 38.46
C LEU A 353 1.94 -14.26 37.31
N LEU A 354 2.94 -13.38 37.49
CA LEU A 354 4.02 -13.16 36.52
C LEU A 354 4.91 -14.40 36.33
N ASP A 355 4.95 -15.30 37.32
CA ASP A 355 5.74 -16.54 37.29
C ASP A 355 4.86 -17.78 37.06
N HIS A 356 3.56 -17.59 36.78
CA HIS A 356 2.61 -18.69 36.61
C HIS A 356 2.96 -19.58 35.40
N PRO A 357 2.82 -20.92 35.46
CA PRO A 357 3.21 -21.82 34.37
C PRO A 357 2.46 -21.55 33.06
N GLN A 358 1.18 -21.18 33.14
CA GLN A 358 0.38 -20.88 31.96
C GLN A 358 0.64 -19.46 31.43
N ALA A 359 1.09 -19.37 30.17
CA ALA A 359 1.35 -18.10 29.49
C ALA A 359 0.15 -17.13 29.40
N PRO A 360 -1.12 -17.59 29.23
CA PRO A 360 -2.26 -16.70 29.30
C PRO A 360 -2.35 -15.95 30.64
N ILE A 361 -2.12 -16.63 31.77
CA ILE A 361 -2.20 -15.98 33.09
C ILE A 361 -1.12 -14.91 33.26
N ARG A 362 0.14 -15.21 32.89
CA ARG A 362 1.22 -14.21 32.90
C ARG A 362 0.88 -12.96 32.07
N ALA A 363 0.35 -13.17 30.86
CA ALA A 363 -0.02 -12.08 29.96
C ALA A 363 -1.15 -11.20 30.51
N HIS A 364 -2.15 -11.81 31.15
CA HIS A 364 -3.29 -11.10 31.74
C HIS A 364 -2.90 -10.40 33.06
N ALA A 365 -1.98 -10.98 33.84
CA ALA A 365 -1.39 -10.32 35.00
C ALA A 365 -0.60 -9.05 34.60
N LEU A 366 0.20 -9.12 33.54
CA LEU A 366 0.87 -7.94 32.96
C LEU A 366 -0.13 -6.87 32.50
N HIS A 367 -1.24 -7.29 31.88
CA HIS A 367 -2.31 -6.38 31.51
C HIS A 367 -2.91 -5.69 32.73
N ALA A 368 -3.24 -6.45 33.79
CA ALA A 368 -3.81 -5.93 35.03
C ALA A 368 -2.87 -4.94 35.73
N LEU A 369 -1.60 -5.30 35.93
CA LEU A 369 -0.59 -4.41 36.54
C LEU A 369 -0.43 -3.10 35.77
N ARG A 370 -0.47 -3.16 34.43
CA ARG A 370 -0.46 -1.97 33.57
C ARG A 370 -1.72 -1.12 33.74
N THR A 371 -2.89 -1.74 33.82
CA THR A 371 -4.17 -1.05 34.04
C THR A 371 -4.18 -0.28 35.36
N PHE A 372 -3.57 -0.83 36.40
CA PHE A 372 -3.43 -0.17 37.70
C PHE A 372 -2.25 0.81 37.80
N GLY A 373 -1.43 0.96 36.76
CA GLY A 373 -0.22 1.78 36.81
C GLY A 373 0.86 1.26 37.77
N ALA A 374 0.80 -0.02 38.12
CA ALA A 374 1.64 -0.66 39.13
C ALA A 374 2.65 -1.63 38.51
N VAL A 375 3.25 -1.26 37.37
CA VAL A 375 4.18 -2.12 36.62
C VAL A 375 5.53 -2.26 37.36
N PRO A 376 5.91 -3.47 37.83
CA PRO A 376 7.19 -3.69 38.48
C PRO A 376 8.29 -3.89 37.42
N VAL A 377 8.92 -2.80 36.96
CA VAL A 377 9.87 -2.80 35.83
C VAL A 377 10.87 -3.97 35.90
N ASP A 378 11.55 -4.14 37.02
CA ASP A 378 12.59 -5.18 37.20
C ASP A 378 12.05 -6.61 37.07
N ARG A 379 10.80 -6.84 37.48
CA ARG A 379 10.13 -8.15 37.35
C ARG A 379 9.60 -8.41 35.95
N VAL A 380 9.34 -7.37 35.16
CA VAL A 380 8.83 -7.49 33.79
C VAL A 380 9.95 -7.65 32.76
N ILE A 381 11.15 -7.12 33.01
CA ILE A 381 12.30 -7.24 32.10
C ILE A 381 12.58 -8.70 31.70
N PRO A 382 12.66 -9.69 32.62
CA PRO A 382 12.87 -11.10 32.24
C PRO A 382 11.81 -11.66 31.28
N LEU A 383 10.57 -11.15 31.35
CA LEU A 383 9.47 -11.60 30.50
C LEU A 383 9.59 -11.13 29.04
N LEU A 384 10.56 -10.26 28.71
CA LEU A 384 10.93 -9.93 27.34
C LEU A 384 11.54 -11.12 26.59
N ARG A 385 11.99 -12.15 27.32
CA ARG A 385 12.50 -13.42 26.76
C ARG A 385 11.59 -14.62 27.03
N ASP A 386 10.36 -14.40 27.51
CA ASP A 386 9.38 -15.45 27.80
C ASP A 386 9.18 -16.40 26.60
N PRO A 387 8.95 -17.72 26.82
CA PRO A 387 8.68 -18.66 25.72
C PRO A 387 7.46 -18.29 24.86
N SER A 388 6.48 -17.57 25.41
CA SER A 388 5.28 -17.14 24.73
C SER A 388 5.41 -15.74 24.14
N ALA A 389 5.28 -15.65 22.82
CA ALA A 389 5.21 -14.36 22.12
C ALA A 389 4.05 -13.46 22.60
N LYS A 390 2.98 -14.02 23.19
CA LYS A 390 1.88 -13.22 23.78
C LYS A 390 2.36 -12.48 25.04
N VAL A 391 3.15 -13.14 25.89
CA VAL A 391 3.71 -12.57 27.10
C VAL A 391 4.74 -11.49 26.75
N ILE A 392 5.67 -11.78 25.82
CA ILE A 392 6.65 -10.79 25.33
C ILE A 392 5.93 -9.50 24.87
N ARG A 393 4.85 -9.63 24.07
CA ARG A 393 4.09 -8.45 23.61
C ARG A 393 3.47 -7.65 24.76
N GLN A 394 2.94 -8.31 25.79
CA GLN A 394 2.39 -7.61 26.96
C GLN A 394 3.50 -6.96 27.78
N ALA A 395 4.65 -7.63 27.96
CA ALA A 395 5.81 -7.08 28.67
C ALA A 395 6.33 -5.81 27.99
N VAL A 396 6.49 -5.83 26.66
CA VAL A 396 6.84 -4.63 25.86
C VAL A 396 5.82 -3.51 26.06
N THR A 397 4.52 -3.84 26.00
CA THR A 397 3.46 -2.84 26.17
C THR A 397 3.48 -2.23 27.58
N ALA A 398 3.79 -3.02 28.60
CA ALA A 398 3.92 -2.57 29.99
C ALA A 398 5.18 -1.72 30.23
N LEU A 399 6.29 -2.04 29.55
CA LEU A 399 7.57 -1.34 29.73
C LEU A 399 7.73 -0.10 28.84
N ARG A 400 6.97 0.04 27.75
CA ARG A 400 7.09 1.18 26.82
C ARG A 400 6.94 2.56 27.48
N PRO A 401 6.04 2.79 28.46
CA PRO A 401 5.99 4.06 29.19
C PRO A 401 7.17 4.29 30.15
N HIS A 402 8.03 3.30 30.34
CA HIS A 402 9.11 3.27 31.32
C HIS A 402 10.49 3.07 30.66
N THR A 403 10.65 3.38 29.36
CA THR A 403 11.92 3.17 28.63
C THR A 403 13.12 3.83 29.30
N ALA A 404 12.94 5.01 29.90
CA ALA A 404 13.98 5.72 30.65
C ALA A 404 14.47 4.98 31.92
N LYS A 405 13.72 3.98 32.41
CA LYS A 405 14.09 3.13 33.56
C LYS A 405 14.71 1.81 33.14
N LEU A 406 14.80 1.54 31.84
CA LEU A 406 15.36 0.27 31.35
C LEU A 406 16.89 0.31 31.39
N PRO A 407 17.54 -0.85 31.64
CA PRO A 407 18.99 -0.96 31.57
C PRO A 407 19.53 -0.48 30.19
N PRO A 408 20.62 0.31 30.17
CA PRO A 408 21.30 0.66 28.92
C PRO A 408 21.67 -0.59 28.13
N GLY A 409 21.51 -0.55 26.80
CA GLY A 409 21.82 -1.68 25.92
C GLY A 409 20.82 -2.84 25.94
N LEU A 410 19.78 -2.83 26.79
CA LEU A 410 18.77 -3.89 26.81
C LEU A 410 18.10 -4.09 25.44
N ALA A 411 17.68 -3.00 24.78
CA ALA A 411 17.05 -3.08 23.47
C ALA A 411 17.98 -3.71 22.41
N ALA A 412 19.25 -3.28 22.38
CA ALA A 412 20.27 -3.84 21.49
C ALA A 412 20.51 -5.34 21.75
N ALA A 413 20.57 -5.75 23.03
CA ALA A 413 20.73 -7.16 23.40
C ALA A 413 19.51 -8.04 23.06
N LEU A 414 18.33 -7.45 22.87
CA LEU A 414 17.14 -8.17 22.40
C LEU A 414 17.10 -8.27 20.88
N LEU A 415 17.67 -7.29 20.17
CA LEU A 415 17.77 -7.28 18.70
C LEU A 415 18.70 -8.39 18.16
N THR A 416 19.63 -8.89 18.96
CA THR A 416 20.53 -9.99 18.57
C THR A 416 19.99 -11.40 18.89
N ASP A 417 18.78 -11.51 19.47
CA ASP A 417 18.18 -12.81 19.82
C ASP A 417 17.75 -13.59 18.57
N SER A 418 17.94 -14.91 18.59
CA SER A 418 17.55 -15.78 17.47
C SER A 418 16.04 -15.79 17.22
N ARG A 419 15.22 -15.47 18.23
CA ARG A 419 13.75 -15.48 18.14
C ARG A 419 13.21 -14.13 17.67
N ALA A 420 12.49 -14.15 16.55
CA ALA A 420 11.83 -12.97 15.98
C ALA A 420 10.89 -12.21 16.95
N ALA A 421 10.25 -12.89 17.90
CA ALA A 421 9.41 -12.23 18.91
C ALA A 421 10.22 -11.33 19.85
N VAL A 422 11.45 -11.73 20.20
CA VAL A 422 12.34 -11.00 21.10
C VAL A 422 13.02 -9.84 20.36
N ARG A 423 13.45 -10.05 19.11
CA ARG A 423 13.95 -8.94 18.27
C ARG A 423 12.92 -7.85 18.08
N ARG A 424 11.66 -8.21 17.80
CA ARG A 424 10.54 -7.25 17.75
C ARG A 424 10.30 -6.54 19.08
N ALA A 425 10.62 -7.17 20.21
CA ALA A 425 10.58 -6.51 21.52
C ALA A 425 11.69 -5.46 21.66
N GLY A 426 12.92 -5.82 21.29
CA GLY A 426 14.06 -4.89 21.22
C GLY A 426 13.74 -3.66 20.37
N TYR A 427 13.32 -3.88 19.13
CA TYR A 427 12.93 -2.81 18.20
C TYR A 427 11.84 -1.88 18.78
N ARG A 428 10.83 -2.43 19.46
CA ARG A 428 9.73 -1.62 20.06
C ARG A 428 10.14 -0.85 21.31
N LEU A 429 11.23 -1.25 21.96
CA LEU A 429 11.77 -0.61 23.15
C LEU A 429 12.96 0.31 22.83
N LEU A 430 13.35 0.43 21.55
CA LEU A 430 14.33 1.42 21.11
C LEU A 430 13.86 2.82 21.53
N SER A 431 14.72 3.50 22.28
CA SER A 431 14.47 4.82 22.86
C SER A 431 15.54 5.81 22.43
N GLU A 432 15.92 5.75 21.14
CA GLU A 432 16.85 6.69 20.51
C GLU A 432 16.06 7.88 19.96
N PRO A 433 16.21 9.08 20.58
CA PRO A 433 15.53 10.29 20.12
C PRO A 433 16.24 10.92 18.91
N ASP A 434 17.55 10.72 18.80
CA ASP A 434 18.39 11.22 17.72
C ASP A 434 18.15 10.43 16.41
N PRO A 435 17.76 11.08 15.31
CA PRO A 435 17.51 10.41 14.03
C PRO A 435 18.72 9.68 13.44
N VAL A 436 19.94 10.19 13.65
CA VAL A 436 21.17 9.61 13.09
C VAL A 436 21.47 8.28 13.77
N SER A 437 21.52 8.27 15.10
CA SER A 437 21.70 7.06 15.90
C SER A 437 20.62 6.02 15.58
N ARG A 438 19.37 6.49 15.42
CA ARG A 438 18.24 5.63 15.07
C ARG A 438 18.39 5.01 13.68
N LEU A 439 18.80 5.77 12.67
CA LEU A 439 19.08 5.22 11.33
C LEU A 439 20.20 4.18 11.38
N ARG A 440 21.29 4.46 12.10
CA ARG A 440 22.40 3.53 12.30
C ARG A 440 21.95 2.20 12.92
N THR A 441 21.02 2.23 13.88
CA THR A 441 20.44 1.02 14.48
C THR A 441 19.47 0.29 13.55
N LEU A 442 18.67 1.02 12.76
CA LEU A 442 17.61 0.45 11.94
C LEU A 442 18.10 -0.14 10.61
N LEU A 443 19.09 0.47 9.95
CA LEU A 443 19.58 0.04 8.64
C LEU A 443 20.01 -1.45 8.60
N PRO A 444 20.78 -1.97 9.58
CA PRO A 444 21.08 -3.40 9.65
C PRO A 444 19.85 -4.30 9.78
N LEU A 445 18.77 -3.81 10.41
CA LEU A 445 17.54 -4.56 10.63
C LEU A 445 16.63 -4.58 9.39
N ALA A 446 16.93 -3.80 8.35
CA ALA A 446 16.17 -3.83 7.10
C ALA A 446 16.20 -5.23 6.46
N ALA A 447 17.33 -5.94 6.61
CA ALA A 447 17.52 -7.31 6.12
C ALA A 447 17.17 -8.39 7.18
N ASP A 448 16.39 -8.07 8.22
CA ASP A 448 16.02 -9.07 9.24
C ASP A 448 15.23 -10.25 8.63
N PRO A 449 15.53 -11.51 9.01
CA PRO A 449 14.80 -12.68 8.51
C PRO A 449 13.30 -12.72 8.84
N ASP A 450 12.81 -11.97 9.84
CA ASP A 450 11.38 -11.81 10.10
C ASP A 450 10.78 -10.74 9.16
N PRO A 451 9.97 -11.11 8.16
CA PRO A 451 9.44 -10.18 7.17
C PRO A 451 8.57 -9.09 7.80
N ARG A 452 7.94 -9.37 8.95
CA ARG A 452 7.15 -8.37 9.68
C ARG A 452 8.01 -7.31 10.35
N LEU A 453 9.20 -7.69 10.82
CA LEU A 453 10.14 -6.75 11.41
C LEU A 453 10.82 -5.94 10.30
N SER A 454 11.35 -6.60 9.27
CA SER A 454 11.95 -5.96 8.10
C SER A 454 11.01 -4.91 7.47
N ALA A 455 9.77 -5.28 7.14
CA ALA A 455 8.81 -4.33 6.55
C ALA A 455 8.51 -3.13 7.46
N ARG A 456 8.44 -3.35 8.78
CA ARG A 456 8.19 -2.28 9.74
C ARG A 456 9.39 -1.35 9.89
N VAL A 457 10.61 -1.92 9.92
CA VAL A 457 11.87 -1.19 9.96
C VAL A 457 12.04 -0.35 8.69
N ALA A 458 11.81 -0.91 7.51
CA ALA A 458 11.88 -0.18 6.23
C ALA A 458 10.90 1.01 6.20
N ALA A 459 9.68 0.85 6.73
CA ALA A 459 8.72 1.94 6.84
C ALA A 459 9.19 3.06 7.78
N ASP A 460 9.79 2.72 8.92
CA ASP A 460 10.36 3.70 9.85
C ASP A 460 11.60 4.39 9.25
N ILE A 461 12.49 3.65 8.57
CA ILE A 461 13.64 4.22 7.84
C ILE A 461 13.14 5.20 6.78
N THR A 462 12.11 4.85 6.01
CA THR A 462 11.51 5.75 5.02
C THR A 462 10.98 7.03 5.64
N ALA A 463 10.37 6.93 6.84
CA ALA A 463 9.89 8.10 7.55
C ALA A 463 11.04 9.01 8.01
N LEU A 464 12.15 8.43 8.50
CA LEU A 464 13.34 9.17 8.89
C LEU A 464 14.09 9.76 7.68
N ALA A 465 14.18 9.02 6.58
CA ALA A 465 14.88 9.40 5.35
C ALA A 465 14.37 10.74 4.78
N ARG A 466 13.06 11.03 4.91
CA ARG A 466 12.49 12.32 4.50
C ARG A 466 13.06 13.53 5.26
N GLY A 467 13.53 13.33 6.48
CA GLY A 467 14.13 14.39 7.31
C GLY A 467 15.64 14.48 7.17
N VAL A 468 16.29 13.53 6.49
CA VAL A 468 17.76 13.44 6.38
C VAL A 468 18.41 14.71 5.83
N PRO A 469 17.88 15.40 4.80
CA PRO A 469 18.49 16.64 4.29
C PRO A 469 18.61 17.76 5.32
N SER A 470 17.87 17.67 6.43
CA SER A 470 17.89 18.66 7.53
C SER A 470 18.70 18.22 8.74
N LEU A 471 19.32 17.04 8.71
CA LEU A 471 20.14 16.53 9.80
C LEU A 471 21.53 17.14 9.77
N ASP A 472 22.02 17.55 10.94
CA ASP A 472 23.40 17.96 11.15
C ASP A 472 24.27 16.70 11.33
N THR A 473 24.73 16.12 10.23
CA THR A 473 25.58 14.92 10.21
C THR A 473 27.04 15.27 9.97
N THR A 474 27.95 14.71 10.76
CA THR A 474 29.39 14.76 10.45
C THR A 474 29.72 13.90 9.22
N ASP A 475 30.86 14.14 8.59
CA ASP A 475 31.32 13.34 7.43
C ASP A 475 31.49 11.86 7.78
N GLU A 476 31.93 11.55 9.00
CA GLU A 476 32.03 10.18 9.52
C GLU A 476 30.65 9.53 9.64
N GLN A 477 29.67 10.24 10.19
CA GLN A 477 28.29 9.74 10.31
C GLN A 477 27.64 9.53 8.95
N ARG A 478 27.86 10.45 8.00
CA ARG A 478 27.38 10.32 6.63
C ARG A 478 27.96 9.07 5.97
N THR A 479 29.28 8.87 6.08
CA THR A 479 29.98 7.71 5.52
C THR A 479 29.45 6.40 6.12
N ASP A 480 29.28 6.34 7.44
CA ASP A 480 28.72 5.18 8.14
C ASP A 480 27.29 4.86 7.69
N LEU A 481 26.41 5.87 7.60
CA LEU A 481 25.03 5.67 7.15
C LEU A 481 24.93 5.24 5.68
N LEU A 482 25.80 5.75 4.80
CA LEU A 482 25.87 5.31 3.40
C LEU A 482 26.30 3.85 3.31
N ALA A 483 27.38 3.46 4.01
CA ALA A 483 27.83 2.07 4.05
C ALA A 483 26.76 1.11 4.58
N LEU A 484 26.00 1.53 5.60
CA LEU A 484 24.85 0.76 6.12
C LEU A 484 23.67 0.70 5.14
N THR A 485 23.47 1.74 4.33
CA THR A 485 22.46 1.78 3.28
C THR A 485 22.81 0.83 2.14
N ASP A 486 24.09 0.77 1.74
CA ASP A 486 24.61 -0.19 0.78
C ASP A 486 24.45 -1.63 1.29
N ALA A 487 24.83 -1.89 2.53
CA ALA A 487 24.68 -3.21 3.15
C ALA A 487 23.21 -3.68 3.23
N ALA A 488 22.27 -2.76 3.44
CA ALA A 488 20.84 -3.05 3.41
C ALA A 488 20.33 -3.34 1.99
N GLY A 489 20.96 -2.75 0.96
CA GLY A 489 20.77 -3.08 -0.45
C GLY A 489 19.31 -3.19 -0.87
N THR A 490 18.93 -4.33 -1.45
CA THR A 490 17.58 -4.63 -1.96
C THR A 490 16.54 -4.89 -0.87
N ALA A 491 16.95 -5.03 0.40
CA ALA A 491 16.00 -5.13 1.51
C ALA A 491 15.27 -3.80 1.77
N LEU A 492 15.86 -2.68 1.33
CA LEU A 492 15.18 -1.39 1.31
C LEU A 492 14.42 -1.18 0.00
N PRO A 493 13.18 -0.63 0.05
CA PRO A 493 12.51 -0.15 -1.14
C PRO A 493 13.38 0.86 -1.90
N HIS A 494 13.39 0.79 -3.23
CA HIS A 494 14.21 1.67 -4.07
C HIS A 494 14.02 3.16 -3.72
N ARG A 495 12.77 3.60 -3.48
CA ARG A 495 12.46 4.99 -3.09
C ARG A 495 13.12 5.40 -1.78
N THR A 496 13.16 4.50 -0.82
CA THR A 496 13.80 4.74 0.48
C THR A 496 15.30 4.88 0.31
N ARG A 497 15.91 4.01 -0.50
CA ARG A 497 17.33 4.09 -0.83
C ARG A 497 17.67 5.42 -1.52
N GLN A 498 16.86 5.80 -2.51
CA GLN A 498 17.02 7.09 -3.21
C GLN A 498 16.92 8.29 -2.28
N LEU A 499 15.92 8.33 -1.40
CA LEU A 499 15.80 9.39 -0.38
C LEU A 499 17.05 9.50 0.51
N LEU A 500 17.63 8.36 0.91
CA LEU A 500 18.85 8.34 1.73
C LEU A 500 20.06 8.87 0.97
N TYR A 501 20.32 8.42 -0.26
CA TYR A 501 21.44 8.92 -1.05
C TYR A 501 21.28 10.40 -1.38
N GLU A 502 20.10 10.82 -1.86
CA GLU A 502 19.84 12.22 -2.20
C GLU A 502 19.94 13.14 -0.97
N GLY A 503 19.63 12.64 0.23
CA GLY A 503 19.75 13.42 1.47
C GLY A 503 21.14 13.42 2.10
N LEU A 504 21.85 12.29 2.06
CA LEU A 504 23.18 12.15 2.68
C LEU A 504 24.29 12.67 1.76
N ASP A 505 24.26 12.29 0.48
CA ASP A 505 25.27 12.66 -0.52
C ASP A 505 24.61 12.91 -1.90
N PRO A 506 23.97 14.08 -2.08
CA PRO A 506 23.30 14.47 -3.33
C PRO A 506 24.22 14.56 -4.54
N THR A 507 25.53 14.66 -4.31
CA THR A 507 26.58 14.77 -5.33
C THR A 507 27.15 13.43 -5.78
N SER A 508 26.85 12.35 -5.07
CA SER A 508 27.31 11.00 -5.41
C SER A 508 26.81 10.53 -6.77
N TRP A 509 27.64 9.71 -7.43
CA TRP A 509 27.26 8.99 -8.65
C TRP A 509 26.01 8.13 -8.43
N THR A 510 25.89 7.50 -7.26
CA THR A 510 24.71 6.71 -6.89
C THR A 510 23.43 7.55 -6.84
N ALA A 511 23.47 8.74 -6.23
CA ALA A 511 22.32 9.65 -6.23
C ALA A 511 21.95 10.11 -7.64
N GLU A 512 22.95 10.40 -8.48
CA GLU A 512 22.73 10.77 -9.89
C GLU A 512 22.15 9.63 -10.73
N LEU A 513 22.65 8.41 -10.56
CA LEU A 513 22.14 7.21 -11.21
C LEU A 513 20.68 6.93 -10.85
N LEU A 514 20.33 7.06 -9.57
CA LEU A 514 18.95 6.87 -9.10
C LEU A 514 18.00 7.90 -9.73
N ARG A 515 18.43 9.16 -9.88
CA ARG A 515 17.68 10.20 -10.59
C ARG A 515 17.55 9.89 -12.09
N ALA A 516 18.60 9.43 -12.74
CA ALA A 516 18.54 9.03 -14.16
C ALA A 516 17.55 7.88 -14.41
N ARG A 517 17.50 6.90 -13.49
CA ARG A 517 16.61 5.72 -13.60
C ARG A 517 15.16 5.99 -13.21
N HIS A 518 14.92 6.85 -12.22
CA HIS A 518 13.60 6.96 -11.58
C HIS A 518 13.03 8.38 -11.53
N GLY A 519 13.78 9.38 -11.98
CA GLY A 519 13.52 10.80 -11.71
C GLY A 519 13.86 11.15 -10.26
N PRO A 520 13.93 12.45 -9.90
CA PRO A 520 14.17 12.88 -8.53
C PRO A 520 13.02 12.50 -7.60
N HIS A 521 13.31 12.20 -6.34
CA HIS A 521 12.25 11.91 -5.38
C HIS A 521 11.44 13.18 -5.07
N SER A 522 10.11 13.06 -4.94
CA SER A 522 9.20 14.22 -4.77
C SER A 522 9.44 15.04 -3.51
N ASP A 523 9.99 14.39 -2.48
CA ASP A 523 10.28 14.99 -1.18
C ASP A 523 11.71 15.58 -1.10
N THR A 524 12.51 15.45 -2.16
CA THR A 524 13.89 15.95 -2.22
C THR A 524 13.92 17.30 -2.94
N VAL A 525 14.56 18.29 -2.33
CA VAL A 525 14.90 19.57 -2.97
C VAL A 525 16.35 19.49 -3.46
N ASN A 526 16.62 20.03 -4.66
CA ASN A 526 17.98 20.14 -5.17
C ASN A 526 18.82 21.00 -4.21
N PRO A 527 19.83 20.44 -3.53
CA PRO A 527 20.64 21.19 -2.59
C PRO A 527 21.74 22.00 -3.31
N LEU A 528 21.98 21.73 -4.58
CA LEU A 528 22.92 22.46 -5.42
C LEU A 528 22.23 23.64 -6.11
N LEU A 529 23.03 24.53 -6.72
CA LEU A 529 22.47 25.57 -7.58
C LEU A 529 21.82 24.89 -8.80
N GLU A 530 20.50 24.96 -8.90
CA GLU A 530 19.79 24.36 -10.01
C GLU A 530 19.88 25.20 -11.27
N LEU A 531 20.33 24.59 -12.36
CA LEU A 531 20.26 25.13 -13.70
C LEU A 531 19.26 24.35 -14.53
N ARG A 532 18.48 25.07 -15.33
CA ARG A 532 17.50 24.49 -16.23
C ARG A 532 17.86 24.87 -17.66
N ALA A 533 18.33 23.88 -18.42
CA ALA A 533 18.45 23.97 -19.86
C ALA A 533 17.06 23.80 -20.50
N THR A 534 16.74 24.57 -21.52
CA THR A 534 15.57 24.33 -22.38
C THR A 534 16.00 24.10 -23.81
N TYR A 535 15.27 23.26 -24.54
CA TYR A 535 15.59 22.92 -25.93
C TYR A 535 14.32 22.71 -26.74
N THR A 536 14.43 22.84 -28.05
CA THR A 536 13.42 22.46 -29.04
C THR A 536 13.76 21.09 -29.62
N SER A 537 12.76 20.25 -29.89
CA SER A 537 12.94 18.95 -30.55
C SER A 537 11.70 18.58 -31.36
N GLN A 538 11.87 17.74 -32.38
CA GLN A 538 10.75 17.14 -33.12
C GLN A 538 9.95 16.18 -32.23
N ASP A 539 10.65 15.49 -31.31
CA ASP A 539 10.07 14.65 -30.27
C ASP A 539 10.84 14.87 -28.96
N PRO A 540 10.42 15.85 -28.14
CA PRO A 540 11.07 16.15 -26.87
C PRO A 540 11.02 14.99 -25.87
N TRP A 541 10.04 14.09 -25.98
CA TRP A 541 9.96 12.93 -25.08
C TRP A 541 11.02 11.89 -25.47
N ALA A 542 11.16 11.59 -26.75
CA ALA A 542 12.24 10.72 -27.23
C ALA A 542 13.61 11.30 -26.89
N THR A 543 13.84 12.60 -27.12
CA THR A 543 15.10 13.27 -26.73
C THR A 543 15.39 13.12 -25.24
N ALA A 544 14.39 13.29 -24.36
CA ALA A 544 14.55 13.10 -22.92
C ALA A 544 14.94 11.66 -22.53
N GLU A 545 14.32 10.66 -23.16
CA GLU A 545 14.64 9.24 -22.90
C GLU A 545 16.04 8.87 -23.43
N LEU A 546 16.45 9.38 -24.59
CA LEU A 546 17.80 9.19 -25.12
C LEU A 546 18.87 9.75 -24.17
N ILE A 547 18.63 10.94 -23.59
CA ILE A 547 19.50 11.53 -22.57
C ILE A 547 19.58 10.64 -21.33
N ARG A 548 18.44 10.15 -20.81
CA ARG A 548 18.41 9.24 -19.66
C ARG A 548 19.16 7.95 -19.93
N ASP A 549 19.02 7.41 -21.14
CA ASP A 549 19.61 6.12 -21.51
C ASP A 549 21.15 6.18 -21.45
N VAL A 550 21.74 7.19 -22.08
CA VAL A 550 23.20 7.42 -22.06
C VAL A 550 23.70 7.64 -20.63
N LEU A 551 23.05 8.55 -19.88
CA LEU A 551 23.47 8.86 -18.51
C LEU A 551 23.34 7.66 -17.59
N ARG A 552 22.27 6.87 -17.71
CA ARG A 552 22.07 5.65 -16.93
C ARG A 552 23.21 4.65 -17.18
N THR A 553 23.56 4.39 -18.43
CA THR A 553 24.65 3.46 -18.76
C THR A 553 25.97 3.90 -18.14
N VAL A 554 26.36 5.16 -18.31
CA VAL A 554 27.67 5.62 -17.81
C VAL A 554 27.70 5.73 -16.28
N LEU A 555 26.61 6.20 -15.68
CA LEU A 555 26.51 6.32 -14.22
C LEU A 555 26.44 4.96 -13.51
N GLU A 556 25.99 3.90 -14.18
CA GLU A 556 26.06 2.53 -13.65
C GLU A 556 27.50 2.10 -13.39
N HIS A 557 28.42 2.44 -14.30
CA HIS A 557 29.85 2.17 -14.13
C HIS A 557 30.54 3.19 -13.21
N ALA A 558 30.14 4.47 -13.24
CA ALA A 558 30.70 5.49 -12.34
C ALA A 558 30.35 5.24 -10.86
N ALA A 559 29.18 4.66 -10.59
CA ALA A 559 28.74 4.31 -9.23
C ALA A 559 29.27 2.96 -8.73
N ALA A 560 29.97 2.20 -9.58
CA ALA A 560 30.56 0.92 -9.22
C ALA A 560 31.85 1.10 -8.36
N PRO A 561 32.33 0.04 -7.67
CA PRO A 561 33.61 0.08 -6.98
C PRO A 561 34.78 0.54 -7.88
N ALA A 562 35.77 1.21 -7.28
CA ALA A 562 36.95 1.68 -8.01
C ALA A 562 37.68 0.53 -8.72
N GLY A 563 38.04 0.75 -9.99
CA GLY A 563 38.66 -0.25 -10.86
C GLY A 563 37.68 -1.08 -11.72
N GLU A 564 36.36 -0.88 -11.58
CA GLU A 564 35.33 -1.48 -12.46
C GLU A 564 34.94 -0.57 -13.65
N TRP A 565 35.69 0.53 -13.87
CA TRP A 565 35.51 1.39 -15.03
C TRP A 565 35.96 0.65 -16.32
N PRO A 566 35.08 0.48 -17.33
CA PRO A 566 35.41 -0.23 -18.56
C PRO A 566 36.60 0.38 -19.32
N ALA A 567 37.34 -0.46 -20.02
CA ALA A 567 38.39 -0.01 -20.93
C ALA A 567 37.80 0.80 -22.11
N GLU A 568 38.57 1.73 -22.67
CA GLU A 568 38.11 2.63 -23.74
C GLU A 568 37.49 1.91 -24.95
N ASP A 569 38.00 0.72 -25.29
CA ASP A 569 37.55 -0.11 -26.41
C ASP A 569 36.25 -0.89 -26.14
N GLU A 570 35.82 -1.01 -24.87
CA GLU A 570 34.58 -1.69 -24.49
C GLU A 570 33.36 -0.76 -24.60
N TRP A 571 33.53 0.53 -24.34
CA TRP A 571 32.46 1.54 -24.31
C TRP A 571 31.56 1.61 -25.55
N PRO A 572 32.07 1.47 -26.80
CA PRO A 572 31.22 1.43 -27.99
C PRO A 572 30.17 0.32 -27.98
N THR A 573 30.39 -0.75 -27.20
CA THR A 573 29.44 -1.89 -27.09
C THR A 573 28.45 -1.73 -25.93
N LEU A 574 28.79 -0.90 -24.93
CA LEU A 574 27.96 -0.65 -23.76
C LEU A 574 26.96 0.48 -23.98
N LEU A 575 27.36 1.50 -24.75
CA LEU A 575 26.54 2.67 -25.03
C LEU A 575 25.57 2.45 -26.20
N PRO A 576 24.45 3.21 -26.25
CA PRO A 576 23.54 3.16 -27.38
C PRO A 576 24.23 3.47 -28.71
N GLU A 577 23.99 2.64 -29.73
CA GLU A 577 24.63 2.75 -31.05
C GLU A 577 24.51 4.15 -31.66
N TRP A 578 23.33 4.77 -31.52
CA TRP A 578 23.07 6.11 -32.04
C TRP A 578 24.00 7.16 -31.41
N PHE A 579 24.36 7.00 -30.14
CA PHE A 579 25.20 7.95 -29.40
C PHE A 579 26.64 7.84 -29.88
N VAL A 580 27.15 6.61 -29.99
CA VAL A 580 28.51 6.32 -30.50
C VAL A 580 28.66 6.83 -31.94
N GLN A 581 27.66 6.64 -32.79
CA GLN A 581 27.67 7.13 -34.17
C GLN A 581 27.66 8.66 -34.30
N ARG A 582 27.20 9.38 -33.26
CA ARG A 582 27.21 10.85 -33.20
C ARG A 582 28.50 11.42 -32.65
N CYS A 583 29.36 10.61 -32.03
CA CYS A 583 30.68 11.03 -31.61
C CYS A 583 31.60 11.27 -32.81
N ALA A 584 32.53 12.21 -32.67
CA ALA A 584 33.62 12.40 -33.61
C ALA A 584 34.52 11.15 -33.66
N PRO A 585 35.14 10.84 -34.81
CA PRO A 585 36.11 9.76 -34.89
C PRO A 585 37.30 10.03 -33.95
N GLU A 586 37.71 8.99 -33.23
CA GLU A 586 38.92 9.03 -32.41
C GLU A 586 40.16 9.25 -33.29
N PRO A 587 41.15 10.03 -32.84
CA PRO A 587 42.36 10.23 -33.60
C PRO A 587 43.11 8.88 -33.72
N PRO A 588 43.85 8.65 -34.82
CA PRO A 588 44.77 7.52 -34.86
C PRO A 588 45.73 7.61 -33.67
N PRO A 589 46.11 6.48 -33.04
CA PRO A 589 47.00 6.48 -31.89
C PRO A 589 48.26 7.28 -32.25
N PRO A 590 48.67 8.26 -31.43
CA PRO A 590 49.77 9.14 -31.79
C PRO A 590 51.05 8.31 -31.96
N PRO A 591 51.87 8.60 -32.99
CA PRO A 591 53.22 8.06 -33.03
C PRO A 591 54.01 8.69 -31.88
N GLU A 592 54.20 7.90 -30.82
CA GLU A 592 54.88 8.22 -29.56
C GLU A 592 54.23 9.35 -28.73
N ARG A 593 54.03 9.06 -27.44
CA ARG A 593 53.50 9.99 -26.42
C ARG A 593 54.21 11.34 -26.52
N THR A 594 53.49 12.38 -26.94
CA THR A 594 53.95 13.75 -26.72
C THR A 594 54.03 13.95 -25.21
N ASP A 595 55.23 14.17 -24.69
CA ASP A 595 55.48 14.37 -23.27
C ASP A 595 54.52 15.43 -22.68
N PRO A 596 53.78 15.14 -21.59
CA PRO A 596 52.86 16.08 -20.95
C PRO A 596 53.49 17.44 -20.66
N ALA A 597 54.79 17.51 -20.37
CA ALA A 597 55.48 18.78 -20.14
C ALA A 597 55.63 19.61 -21.43
N THR A 598 55.78 18.96 -22.57
CA THR A 598 55.87 19.60 -23.90
C THR A 598 54.50 20.16 -24.34
N TRP A 599 53.41 19.43 -24.06
CA TRP A 599 52.05 19.93 -24.25
C TRP A 599 51.72 21.11 -23.33
N LEU A 600 52.06 21.01 -22.03
CA LEU A 600 51.87 22.09 -21.06
C LEU A 600 52.68 23.35 -21.41
N ALA A 601 53.91 23.19 -21.91
CA ALA A 601 54.77 24.29 -22.35
C ALA A 601 54.16 25.03 -23.55
N ARG A 602 53.65 24.27 -24.54
CA ARG A 602 52.90 24.83 -25.68
C ARG A 602 51.67 25.60 -25.21
N TRP A 603 50.87 25.00 -24.32
CA TRP A 603 49.61 25.61 -23.84
C TRP A 603 49.85 26.89 -23.02
N ARG A 604 50.89 26.89 -22.17
CA ARG A 604 51.34 28.08 -21.42
C ARG A 604 51.84 29.20 -22.34
N GLY A 605 52.39 28.87 -23.51
CA GLY A 605 52.84 29.83 -24.53
C GLY A 605 51.72 30.50 -25.34
N LEU A 606 50.48 29.99 -25.28
CA LEU A 606 49.34 30.59 -25.97
C LEU A 606 48.87 31.87 -25.28
N THR A 607 48.56 32.89 -26.08
CA THR A 607 47.92 34.13 -25.60
C THR A 607 46.48 33.88 -25.15
N GLN A 608 45.92 34.75 -24.29
CA GLN A 608 44.53 34.62 -23.82
C GLN A 608 43.51 34.53 -24.97
N ARG A 609 43.74 35.27 -26.06
CA ARG A 609 42.90 35.25 -27.27
C ARG A 609 43.04 33.94 -28.05
N GLN A 610 44.23 33.33 -28.08
CA GLN A 610 44.45 32.02 -28.69
C GLN A 610 43.88 30.88 -27.84
N ARG A 611 43.98 30.96 -26.51
CA ARG A 611 43.31 30.02 -25.61
C ARG A 611 41.79 30.13 -25.73
N GLN A 612 41.26 31.34 -25.84
CA GLN A 612 39.84 31.55 -26.13
C GLN A 612 39.45 31.03 -27.52
N ALA A 613 40.27 31.22 -28.56
CA ALA A 613 40.00 30.71 -29.90
C ALA A 613 40.08 29.17 -29.97
N GLU A 614 41.06 28.53 -29.32
CA GLU A 614 41.12 27.08 -29.19
C GLU A 614 39.97 26.53 -28.34
N ALA A 615 39.57 27.22 -27.26
CA ALA A 615 38.40 26.86 -26.46
C ALA A 615 37.07 27.01 -27.24
N ILE A 616 36.95 28.02 -28.10
CA ILE A 616 35.80 28.21 -29.00
C ILE A 616 35.82 27.13 -30.11
N SER A 617 36.99 26.78 -30.63
CA SER A 617 37.17 25.71 -31.63
C SER A 617 36.89 24.32 -31.06
N ALA A 618 37.23 24.06 -29.79
CA ALA A 618 36.87 22.84 -29.09
C ALA A 618 35.38 22.81 -28.71
N ALA A 619 34.78 23.98 -28.41
CA ALA A 619 33.35 24.12 -28.17
C ALA A 619 32.47 23.98 -29.43
N THR A 620 33.07 23.95 -30.62
CA THR A 620 32.39 23.80 -31.92
C THR A 620 32.79 22.52 -32.67
N ALA A 621 33.66 21.69 -32.09
CA ALA A 621 34.01 20.38 -32.61
C ALA A 621 33.07 19.31 -32.05
N ASP A 622 32.66 18.36 -32.90
CA ASP A 622 31.94 17.16 -32.48
C ASP A 622 32.71 16.47 -31.33
N TRP A 623 32.01 16.09 -30.25
CA TRP A 623 32.66 15.47 -29.10
C TRP A 623 33.14 14.06 -29.46
N ARG A 624 34.37 13.73 -29.04
CA ARG A 624 34.88 12.36 -29.07
C ARG A 624 34.28 11.57 -27.91
N LEU A 625 34.20 10.26 -28.10
CA LEU A 625 33.62 9.37 -27.10
C LEU A 625 34.49 9.35 -25.84
N ALA A 626 35.82 9.23 -25.99
CA ALA A 626 36.76 9.21 -24.88
C ALA A 626 36.74 10.52 -24.07
N ASP A 627 36.73 11.68 -24.75
CA ASP A 627 36.70 13.00 -24.10
C ASP A 627 35.41 13.21 -23.28
N TRP A 628 34.28 12.68 -23.75
CA TRP A 628 33.01 12.76 -23.05
C TRP A 628 32.97 11.82 -21.84
N LEU A 629 33.44 10.57 -21.99
CA LEU A 629 33.50 9.58 -20.92
C LEU A 629 34.45 9.97 -19.78
N ALA A 630 35.56 10.64 -20.08
CA ALA A 630 36.51 11.13 -19.08
C ALA A 630 35.87 12.06 -18.03
N LEU A 631 34.73 12.70 -18.34
CA LEU A 631 33.97 13.53 -17.42
C LEU A 631 33.19 12.73 -16.36
N PHE A 632 33.04 11.42 -16.55
CA PHE A 632 32.32 10.51 -15.65
C PHE A 632 33.25 9.50 -14.98
N GLU A 633 34.50 9.39 -15.45
CA GLU A 633 35.51 8.50 -14.90
C GLU A 633 35.92 8.94 -13.48
N PRO A 634 35.69 8.11 -12.43
CA PRO A 634 35.93 8.51 -11.04
C PRO A 634 37.39 8.92 -10.73
N GLU A 635 38.37 8.29 -11.38
CA GLU A 635 39.81 8.58 -11.22
C GLU A 635 40.36 9.53 -12.31
N GLY A 636 39.50 9.97 -13.24
CA GLY A 636 39.85 10.77 -14.41
C GLY A 636 39.51 12.25 -14.27
N LEU A 637 38.83 12.81 -15.26
CA LEU A 637 38.45 14.24 -15.30
C LEU A 637 37.08 14.50 -14.64
N ALA A 638 36.58 13.61 -13.78
CA ALA A 638 35.32 13.78 -13.07
C ALA A 638 35.21 15.12 -12.31
N ASP A 639 36.31 15.59 -11.70
CA ASP A 639 36.35 16.89 -11.01
C ASP A 639 36.14 18.08 -11.97
N SER A 640 36.38 17.89 -13.27
CA SER A 640 36.13 18.90 -14.31
C SER A 640 34.66 18.96 -14.74
N ARG A 641 33.86 17.94 -14.39
CA ARG A 641 32.42 17.91 -14.62
C ARG A 641 31.71 18.58 -13.44
N SER A 642 31.49 19.89 -13.55
CA SER A 642 30.88 20.70 -12.46
C SER A 642 29.35 20.73 -12.51
N TRP A 643 28.72 19.71 -13.10
CA TRP A 643 27.26 19.53 -13.14
C TRP A 643 26.88 18.09 -12.81
N ARG A 644 25.73 17.91 -12.15
CA ARG A 644 25.12 16.62 -11.79
C ARG A 644 23.70 16.58 -12.33
N PHE A 645 23.36 15.55 -13.09
CA PHE A 645 22.02 15.36 -13.65
C PHE A 645 20.97 15.32 -12.53
N TRP A 646 19.95 16.18 -12.64
CA TRP A 646 18.85 16.22 -11.68
C TRP A 646 17.58 15.59 -12.24
N ASP A 647 17.13 16.05 -13.41
CA ASP A 647 15.92 15.54 -14.07
C ASP A 647 15.86 15.97 -15.54
N VAL A 648 15.00 15.33 -16.33
CA VAL A 648 14.70 15.72 -17.72
C VAL A 648 13.23 15.51 -18.02
N GLY A 649 12.64 16.40 -18.80
CA GLY A 649 11.25 16.28 -19.17
C GLY A 649 10.84 17.20 -20.31
N THR A 650 9.54 17.23 -20.57
CA THR A 650 8.95 18.03 -21.64
C THR A 650 8.11 19.16 -21.07
N THR A 651 7.97 20.27 -21.80
CA THR A 651 7.05 21.37 -21.46
C THR A 651 5.91 21.46 -22.46
N THR A 652 6.20 21.24 -23.74
CA THR A 652 5.21 21.21 -24.82
C THR A 652 5.51 20.05 -25.77
N THR A 653 4.71 19.92 -26.84
CA THR A 653 4.96 18.93 -27.90
C THR A 653 6.24 19.19 -28.69
N THR A 654 6.84 20.39 -28.59
CA THR A 654 8.05 20.76 -29.33
C THR A 654 9.18 21.25 -28.43
N SER A 655 8.96 21.37 -27.12
CA SER A 655 9.97 21.86 -26.18
C SER A 655 10.20 20.94 -24.99
N GLY A 656 11.49 20.74 -24.67
CA GLY A 656 11.97 19.97 -23.55
C GLY A 656 12.87 20.77 -22.61
N TRP A 657 13.22 20.17 -21.49
CA TRP A 657 14.12 20.77 -20.50
C TRP A 657 14.98 19.70 -19.82
N VAL A 658 16.19 20.09 -19.43
CA VAL A 658 17.10 19.31 -18.59
C VAL A 658 17.42 20.13 -17.35
N ARG A 659 17.29 19.54 -16.17
CA ARG A 659 17.69 20.15 -14.89
C ARG A 659 18.99 19.48 -14.43
N VAL A 660 19.95 20.30 -14.04
CA VAL A 660 21.21 19.87 -13.43
C VAL A 660 21.48 20.68 -12.17
N GLY A 661 22.14 20.08 -11.18
CA GLY A 661 22.74 20.82 -10.07
C GLY A 661 24.18 21.17 -10.38
N VAL A 662 24.64 22.37 -10.01
CA VAL A 662 26.02 22.82 -10.17
C VAL A 662 26.57 23.37 -8.85
N ASP A 663 27.90 23.29 -8.68
CA ASP A 663 28.59 23.74 -7.47
C ASP A 663 28.81 25.27 -7.43
N GLY A 664 28.60 25.96 -8.56
CA GLY A 664 28.76 27.41 -8.69
C GLY A 664 28.74 27.87 -10.14
N HIS A 665 28.87 29.17 -10.38
CA HIS A 665 28.95 29.75 -11.73
C HIS A 665 30.23 30.62 -11.86
N PRO A 666 31.03 30.47 -12.94
CA PRO A 666 30.89 29.54 -14.06
C PRO A 666 31.13 28.08 -13.66
N TYR A 667 30.47 27.13 -14.31
CA TYR A 667 30.63 25.68 -14.09
C TYR A 667 31.35 25.03 -15.28
N GLY A 668 32.20 24.04 -15.01
CA GLY A 668 32.86 23.20 -16.01
C GLY A 668 31.91 22.22 -16.70
N GLY A 669 32.33 21.65 -17.83
CA GLY A 669 31.57 20.63 -18.56
C GLY A 669 30.30 21.12 -19.28
N ARG A 670 30.07 22.44 -19.36
CA ARG A 670 28.92 23.05 -20.08
C ARG A 670 28.79 22.56 -21.53
N GLY A 671 29.92 22.50 -22.25
CA GLY A 671 29.94 22.03 -23.65
C GLY A 671 29.47 20.57 -23.78
N ALA A 672 29.79 19.72 -22.80
CA ALA A 672 29.43 18.31 -22.83
C ALA A 672 27.91 18.11 -22.59
N LEU A 673 27.32 18.97 -21.75
CA LEU A 673 25.87 18.97 -21.50
C LEU A 673 25.11 19.46 -22.73
N LEU A 674 25.57 20.55 -23.36
CA LEU A 674 24.99 21.04 -24.61
C LEU A 674 25.03 19.97 -25.69
N TRP A 675 26.21 19.40 -25.93
CA TRP A 675 26.38 18.39 -26.96
C TRP A 675 25.56 17.13 -26.70
N LEU A 676 25.40 16.68 -25.45
CA LEU A 676 24.52 15.55 -25.12
C LEU A 676 23.07 15.82 -25.57
N ILE A 677 22.56 17.03 -25.31
CA ILE A 677 21.20 17.43 -25.71
C ILE A 677 21.10 17.50 -27.24
N GLU A 678 22.11 18.05 -27.92
CA GLU A 678 22.16 18.13 -29.39
C GLU A 678 22.23 16.74 -30.04
N ALA A 679 23.09 15.87 -29.52
CA ALA A 679 23.25 14.50 -30.00
C ALA A 679 21.93 13.71 -29.87
N ALA A 680 21.18 13.92 -28.79
CA ALA A 680 19.86 13.34 -28.56
C ALA A 680 18.73 13.97 -29.40
N GLY A 681 19.04 14.95 -30.28
CA GLY A 681 18.10 15.56 -31.22
C GLY A 681 17.48 16.87 -30.76
N GLY A 682 17.96 17.47 -29.66
CA GLY A 682 17.61 18.82 -29.26
C GLY A 682 18.32 19.88 -30.11
N TYR A 683 17.71 21.04 -30.27
CA TYR A 683 18.27 22.23 -30.91
C TYR A 683 17.68 23.50 -30.28
N ASP A 684 18.16 24.68 -30.66
CA ASP A 684 17.79 25.96 -30.03
C ASP A 684 17.92 25.91 -28.50
N ILE A 685 19.07 25.42 -28.02
CA ILE A 685 19.28 25.15 -26.60
C ILE A 685 19.60 26.46 -25.87
N ASP A 686 18.77 26.79 -24.89
CA ASP A 686 19.03 27.85 -23.93
C ASP A 686 19.57 27.23 -22.63
N LEU A 687 20.84 27.47 -22.35
CA LEU A 687 21.55 26.99 -21.16
C LEU A 687 22.30 28.17 -20.51
N PRO A 688 21.84 28.65 -19.34
CA PRO A 688 22.45 29.78 -18.63
C PRO A 688 23.85 29.52 -18.10
#